data_AF-A0A352NQX8-F1
#
_entry.id   AF-A0A352NQX8-F1
#
_cell.length_a   1.000
_cell.length_b   1.000
_cell.length_c   1.000
_cell.angle_alpha   90.00
_cell.angle_beta   90.00
_cell.angle_gamma   90.00
#
_symmetry.space_group_name_H-M   'P 1'
#
loop_
_entity.id
_entity.type
_entity.pdbx_description
1 polymer ?
#
loop_
_entity_poly.entity_id
_entity_poly.type
_entity_poly.pdbx_seq_one_letter_code
_entity_poly.pdbx_strand_id
1 'polypeptide(L)'
;MRRARHAQQNWRSLLAVLLVLAMIAGVLPPAFTGMGQAEADVAGHVVISEIYPDASDENNSEFVELYNPTGQPIDIGGYKYGRTTSSGTEYEDGTIPAGTSIAAHGYYLIGDAGSLADGGGNWAAPDLVKSLTITNSNGTYWLKDSSGNFADKIAWGTSVHGEGTAYGQNPPQGRSLERKANDGSDPTGPGAGQGNGWDTDDNASDFVASTPNPQNSGSPAEPGGGGGQETDPAISAWSPTGTVANATPEITATFTWGDGAATGSVSLELDGSVVATTYNGSGPYSTNYIPAVDLSGGEHTVRFTVSNDQNRQTSKDWTFTIGAADTTPPAPLTKVPAPEATDVALDAEVSLTFDENIALDSQAGGIRLKEAGGQSVSGVTYTASGAKLTINHNVLAPATAYTVTVLAGTVKDTAGNETTQAVSWSFTTGSSGQAPEVTPVNQVDTVDADGIPARANEDNITIEGIVLVEKGVLDANRTTYVQDDTGGIALYASAGSLPDVARGDRVRVTGKVAFYNGLTELSPGSNPNYLTIVSHGNPLPPARDTALSELTSFAAAEPLEGTLVQVEARVSSIPASPAGGGYNVNITDAGGGNEIILRVMETTGISPQEVLQAGKIYNITGIVGQYDSSSPYTSGYQIFPRAAADIAEKEAAPDESPVVYNAHPANMAFTYNRAPETSASFEKGGADINPLS
;
A
#
# COMPACT_ATOMS: atom_id res chain seq x y z
N MET A 1 56.62 -43.50 5.71
CA MET A 1 56.33 -42.25 4.94
C MET A 1 56.28 -42.66 3.46
N ARG A 2 55.32 -42.34 2.60
CA ARG A 2 54.13 -41.47 2.62
C ARG A 2 53.34 -41.82 1.33
N ARG A 3 52.00 -41.81 1.42
CA ARG A 3 50.99 -41.64 0.34
C ARG A 3 50.89 -42.75 -0.72
N ALA A 4 49.90 -43.65 -0.66
CA ALA A 4 48.44 -43.49 -0.92
C ALA A 4 48.07 -43.33 -2.42
N ARG A 5 47.54 -44.42 -3.00
CA ARG A 5 46.40 -44.48 -3.94
C ARG A 5 46.22 -45.93 -4.41
N HIS A 6 45.12 -46.58 -4.02
CA HIS A 6 44.59 -47.76 -4.71
C HIS A 6 43.06 -47.75 -4.67
N ALA A 7 42.49 -48.08 -5.82
CA ALA A 7 41.08 -48.12 -6.17
C ALA A 7 40.40 -49.44 -5.78
N GLN A 8 39.08 -49.43 -5.59
CA GLN A 8 38.13 -50.56 -5.72
C GLN A 8 36.69 -49.98 -5.79
N GLN A 9 35.65 -50.56 -6.39
CA GLN A 9 35.44 -51.58 -7.42
C GLN A 9 33.90 -51.63 -7.61
N ASN A 10 33.43 -51.56 -8.85
CA ASN A 10 32.15 -52.01 -9.44
C ASN A 10 30.97 -52.43 -8.54
N TRP A 11 29.79 -51.81 -8.72
CA TRP A 11 28.49 -52.49 -8.51
C TRP A 11 27.41 -51.91 -9.44
N ARG A 12 27.00 -52.69 -10.43
CA ARG A 12 25.73 -52.52 -11.17
C ARG A 12 24.98 -53.85 -11.04
N SER A 13 23.71 -53.74 -10.71
CA SER A 13 22.66 -54.76 -10.80
C SER A 13 22.61 -55.82 -9.70
N LEU A 14 21.53 -55.79 -8.88
CA LEU A 14 20.54 -56.89 -8.71
C LEU A 14 19.65 -56.60 -7.48
N LEU A 15 18.33 -56.61 -7.72
CA LEU A 15 17.18 -56.88 -6.82
C LEU A 15 17.06 -56.07 -5.51
N ALA A 16 16.00 -55.27 -5.31
CA ALA A 16 14.65 -55.72 -4.93
C ALA A 16 14.65 -56.63 -3.67
N VAL A 17 13.89 -56.19 -2.65
CA VAL A 17 13.60 -56.82 -1.35
C VAL A 17 14.59 -56.48 -0.22
N LEU A 18 14.31 -55.36 0.48
CA LEU A 18 14.45 -55.28 1.94
C LEU A 18 13.58 -54.13 2.48
N LEU A 19 12.30 -54.47 2.66
CA LEU A 19 11.34 -53.76 3.49
C LEU A 19 11.75 -53.89 4.97
N VAL A 20 11.57 -52.81 5.73
CA VAL A 20 11.29 -52.78 7.18
C VAL A 20 12.44 -53.18 8.12
N LEU A 21 13.17 -52.18 8.63
CA LEU A 21 13.62 -52.00 10.03
C LEU A 21 14.78 -51.00 10.08
N ALA A 22 14.47 -49.74 10.37
CA ALA A 22 15.30 -48.80 11.16
C ALA A 22 14.79 -47.36 11.01
N MET A 23 13.56 -47.10 11.46
CA MET A 23 13.29 -45.83 12.14
C MET A 23 13.52 -46.10 13.62
N ILE A 24 14.53 -45.45 14.22
CA ILE A 24 14.62 -44.96 15.60
C ILE A 24 16.08 -44.53 15.85
N ALA A 25 16.22 -43.34 16.44
CA ALA A 25 17.38 -42.72 17.07
C ALA A 25 18.35 -41.89 16.20
N GLY A 26 18.09 -40.58 16.17
CA GLY A 26 18.94 -39.64 16.93
C GLY A 26 19.81 -38.68 16.14
N VAL A 27 19.26 -37.51 15.75
CA VAL A 27 20.00 -36.25 15.64
C VAL A 27 19.11 -35.11 16.15
N LEU A 28 19.52 -34.48 17.26
CA LEU A 28 18.90 -33.28 17.84
C LEU A 28 19.25 -32.03 17.01
N PRO A 29 18.30 -31.13 16.71
CA PRO A 29 18.60 -29.75 16.31
C PRO A 29 18.77 -28.83 17.55
N PRO A 30 19.45 -27.67 17.40
CA PRO A 30 19.73 -26.75 18.50
C PRO A 30 18.46 -26.05 19.01
N ALA A 31 18.48 -25.70 20.29
CA ALA A 31 17.39 -25.09 21.03
C ALA A 31 16.89 -23.79 20.39
N PHE A 32 15.62 -23.78 19.98
CA PHE A 32 14.82 -22.58 19.86
C PHE A 32 14.34 -22.19 21.26
N THR A 33 15.03 -21.24 21.89
CA THR A 33 14.50 -20.50 23.04
C THR A 33 13.62 -19.37 22.50
N GLY A 34 12.32 -19.55 22.65
CA GLY A 34 11.30 -18.58 22.23
C GLY A 34 10.06 -19.30 21.72
N MET A 35 9.39 -20.08 22.57
CA MET A 35 7.94 -20.25 22.39
C MET A 35 7.35 -18.85 22.57
N GLY A 36 6.99 -18.20 21.47
CA GLY A 36 5.98 -17.15 21.54
C GLY A 36 4.75 -17.76 22.19
N GLN A 37 4.16 -17.03 23.14
CA GLN A 37 2.83 -17.35 23.64
C GLN A 37 1.89 -17.51 22.45
N ALA A 38 1.01 -18.52 22.50
CA ALA A 38 -0.03 -18.71 21.51
C ALA A 38 -0.78 -17.40 21.31
N GLU A 39 -0.92 -16.96 20.07
CA GLU A 39 -1.84 -15.87 19.74
C GLU A 39 -3.26 -16.39 19.94
N ALA A 40 -4.04 -15.62 20.70
CA ALA A 40 -5.42 -15.85 21.05
C ALA A 40 -6.35 -15.81 19.82
N ASP A 41 -7.26 -16.77 19.70
CA ASP A 41 -8.36 -16.78 18.71
C ASP A 41 -9.69 -17.06 19.43
N VAL A 42 -10.81 -16.69 18.81
CA VAL A 42 -12.16 -16.98 19.33
C VAL A 42 -12.39 -18.49 19.32
N ALA A 43 -12.96 -19.06 20.40
CA ALA A 43 -13.09 -20.53 20.49
C ALA A 43 -13.90 -21.12 19.32
N GLY A 44 -13.36 -22.14 18.64
CA GLY A 44 -14.06 -22.86 17.56
C GLY A 44 -15.11 -23.90 18.04
N HIS A 45 -15.43 -23.88 19.33
CA HIS A 45 -16.24 -24.87 20.02
C HIS A 45 -17.08 -24.21 21.13
N VAL A 46 -17.98 -24.97 21.77
CA VAL A 46 -18.79 -24.44 22.88
C VAL A 46 -17.90 -24.20 24.11
N VAL A 47 -18.03 -23.03 24.71
CA VAL A 47 -17.28 -22.65 25.92
C VAL A 47 -18.21 -22.36 27.09
N ILE A 48 -17.69 -22.48 28.30
CA ILE A 48 -18.20 -21.93 29.55
C ILE A 48 -17.99 -20.41 29.48
N SER A 49 -19.08 -19.68 29.25
CA SER A 49 -19.06 -18.21 29.17
C SER A 49 -19.19 -17.55 30.54
N GLU A 50 -19.90 -18.18 31.48
CA GLU A 50 -20.04 -17.64 32.83
C GLU A 50 -20.22 -18.77 33.85
N ILE A 51 -19.60 -18.63 35.02
CA ILE A 51 -19.80 -19.54 36.15
C ILE A 51 -20.02 -18.77 37.45
N TYR A 52 -21.06 -19.15 38.19
CA TYR A 52 -21.42 -18.55 39.46
C TYR A 52 -21.51 -19.62 40.56
N PRO A 53 -20.54 -19.68 41.49
CA PRO A 53 -20.53 -20.63 42.60
C PRO A 53 -21.27 -20.17 43.86
N ASP A 54 -21.88 -18.96 43.84
CA ASP A 54 -22.57 -18.35 44.98
C ASP A 54 -21.82 -18.40 46.33
N ALA A 55 -20.77 -17.57 46.45
CA ALA A 55 -19.96 -17.51 47.67
C ALA A 55 -20.65 -16.86 48.90
N SER A 56 -21.95 -16.54 48.81
CA SER A 56 -22.73 -15.80 49.81
C SER A 56 -23.70 -16.67 50.61
N ASP A 57 -24.41 -17.57 49.93
CA ASP A 57 -25.38 -18.50 50.51
C ASP A 57 -25.49 -19.72 49.58
N GLU A 58 -25.20 -20.93 50.04
CA GLU A 58 -25.17 -22.14 49.18
C GLU A 58 -26.59 -22.67 48.85
N ASN A 59 -27.59 -21.77 48.86
CA ASN A 59 -29.00 -22.09 48.66
C ASN A 59 -29.39 -21.81 47.20
N ASN A 60 -28.92 -22.66 46.29
CA ASN A 60 -29.53 -22.95 44.99
C ASN A 60 -29.53 -21.83 43.92
N SER A 61 -28.58 -20.89 43.95
CA SER A 61 -28.42 -19.89 42.88
C SER A 61 -27.21 -20.12 41.98
N GLU A 62 -26.51 -21.24 42.14
CA GLU A 62 -25.35 -21.59 41.30
C GLU A 62 -25.75 -21.84 39.85
N PHE A 63 -24.90 -21.41 38.92
CA PHE A 63 -25.10 -21.71 37.51
C PHE A 63 -23.79 -21.82 36.72
N VAL A 64 -23.91 -22.48 35.58
CA VAL A 64 -22.91 -22.55 34.51
C VAL A 64 -23.62 -22.19 33.21
N GLU A 65 -23.13 -21.15 32.56
CA GLU A 65 -23.58 -20.70 31.25
C GLU A 65 -22.61 -21.19 30.19
N LEU A 66 -23.17 -21.74 29.10
CA LEU A 66 -22.43 -22.12 27.92
C LEU A 66 -22.75 -21.15 26.78
N TYR A 67 -21.74 -20.78 26.00
CA TYR A 67 -21.87 -19.95 24.82
C TYR A 67 -21.36 -20.67 23.57
N ASN A 68 -22.08 -20.50 22.47
CA ASN A 68 -21.65 -20.93 21.15
C ASN A 68 -21.08 -19.72 20.38
N PRO A 69 -19.75 -19.50 20.39
CA PRO A 69 -19.12 -18.42 19.63
C PRO A 69 -19.21 -18.58 18.11
N THR A 70 -19.59 -19.77 17.61
CA THR A 70 -19.57 -20.06 16.18
C THR A 70 -20.80 -19.52 15.46
N GLY A 71 -20.65 -19.31 14.14
CA GLY A 71 -21.74 -18.91 13.25
C GLY A 71 -22.73 -20.03 12.90
N GLN A 72 -22.63 -21.21 13.51
CA GLN A 72 -23.52 -22.35 13.24
C GLN A 72 -24.04 -22.97 14.55
N PRO A 73 -25.22 -23.64 14.55
CA PRO A 73 -25.66 -24.35 15.73
C PRO A 73 -24.71 -25.49 16.11
N ILE A 74 -24.36 -25.61 17.40
CA ILE A 74 -23.56 -26.72 17.93
C ILE A 74 -24.49 -27.71 18.64
N ASP A 75 -24.42 -28.98 18.26
CA ASP A 75 -25.06 -30.08 19.00
C ASP A 75 -24.25 -30.38 20.27
N ILE A 76 -24.87 -30.11 21.41
CA ILE A 76 -24.32 -30.38 22.75
C ILE A 76 -25.05 -31.54 23.42
N GLY A 77 -25.91 -32.25 22.70
CA GLY A 77 -26.61 -33.43 23.19
C GLY A 77 -25.63 -34.51 23.64
N GLY A 78 -25.74 -34.92 24.90
CA GLY A 78 -24.85 -35.92 25.49
C GLY A 78 -23.53 -35.36 26.01
N TYR A 79 -23.29 -34.05 25.96
CA TYR A 79 -22.15 -33.43 26.64
C TYR A 79 -22.27 -33.63 28.15
N LYS A 80 -21.13 -33.79 28.81
CA LYS A 80 -21.04 -34.00 30.26
C LYS A 80 -20.38 -32.81 30.92
N TYR A 81 -20.77 -32.51 32.14
CA TYR A 81 -20.21 -31.41 32.90
C TYR A 81 -19.98 -31.82 34.34
N GLY A 82 -19.01 -31.18 34.99
CA GLY A 82 -18.66 -31.46 36.37
C GLY A 82 -17.34 -30.83 36.78
N ARG A 83 -16.67 -31.44 37.75
CA ARG A 83 -15.48 -30.85 38.38
C ARG A 83 -14.35 -31.84 38.52
N THR A 84 -13.15 -31.30 38.72
CA THR A 84 -11.94 -32.05 39.07
C THR A 84 -11.50 -31.63 40.47
N THR A 85 -11.35 -32.60 41.38
CA THR A 85 -10.87 -32.32 42.74
C THR A 85 -9.38 -31.95 42.72
N SER A 86 -8.87 -31.41 43.82
CA SER A 86 -7.44 -31.11 43.99
C SER A 86 -6.53 -32.33 43.78
N SER A 87 -7.03 -33.55 44.02
CA SER A 87 -6.32 -34.81 43.75
C SER A 87 -6.34 -35.25 42.29
N GLY A 88 -6.97 -34.49 41.39
CA GLY A 88 -7.12 -34.82 39.97
C GLY A 88 -8.23 -35.82 39.68
N THR A 89 -9.18 -36.02 40.60
CA THR A 89 -10.31 -36.94 40.40
C THR A 89 -11.49 -36.19 39.82
N GLU A 90 -12.00 -36.67 38.68
CA GLU A 90 -13.16 -36.09 38.00
C GLU A 90 -14.47 -36.62 38.58
N TYR A 91 -15.45 -35.73 38.77
CA TYR A 91 -16.83 -36.04 39.16
C TYR A 91 -17.78 -35.39 38.18
N GLU A 92 -18.75 -36.15 37.69
CA GLU A 92 -19.80 -35.69 36.77
C GLU A 92 -21.01 -35.19 37.58
N ASP A 93 -21.43 -33.95 37.34
CA ASP A 93 -22.66 -33.37 37.90
C ASP A 93 -23.87 -33.74 37.02
N GLY A 94 -23.67 -33.86 35.70
CA GLY A 94 -24.73 -34.30 34.80
C GLY A 94 -24.31 -34.49 33.34
N THR A 95 -25.31 -34.88 32.55
CA THR A 95 -25.24 -35.01 31.09
C THR A 95 -26.35 -34.14 30.49
N ILE A 96 -26.02 -33.35 29.47
CA ILE A 96 -26.97 -32.54 28.70
C ILE A 96 -27.90 -33.47 27.88
N PRO A 97 -29.23 -33.27 27.90
CA PRO A 97 -30.18 -34.14 27.19
C PRO A 97 -29.86 -34.29 25.70
N ALA A 98 -30.05 -35.50 25.17
CA ALA A 98 -29.85 -35.76 23.74
C ALA A 98 -30.76 -34.88 22.87
N GLY A 99 -30.23 -34.43 21.73
CA GLY A 99 -30.94 -33.53 20.80
C GLY A 99 -30.95 -32.06 21.22
N THR A 100 -30.15 -31.67 22.22
CA THR A 100 -29.96 -30.28 22.62
C THR A 100 -28.91 -29.62 21.73
N SER A 101 -29.24 -28.47 21.15
CA SER A 101 -28.30 -27.66 20.36
C SER A 101 -28.30 -26.22 20.85
N ILE A 102 -27.13 -25.59 20.89
CA ILE A 102 -27.02 -24.13 21.07
C ILE A 102 -27.05 -23.50 19.68
N ALA A 103 -27.92 -22.53 19.44
CA ALA A 103 -27.94 -21.77 18.19
C ALA A 103 -26.62 -21.03 17.97
N ALA A 104 -26.33 -20.62 16.73
CA ALA A 104 -25.19 -19.75 16.43
C ALA A 104 -25.23 -18.49 17.31
N HIS A 105 -24.12 -18.18 17.97
CA HIS A 105 -24.02 -17.04 18.89
C HIS A 105 -25.04 -17.05 20.04
N GLY A 106 -25.57 -18.23 20.38
CA GLY A 106 -26.56 -18.44 21.42
C GLY A 106 -25.97 -19.00 22.72
N TYR A 107 -26.83 -19.13 23.73
CA TYR A 107 -26.46 -19.55 25.07
C TYR A 107 -27.22 -20.80 25.51
N TYR A 108 -26.68 -21.50 26.52
CA TYR A 108 -27.36 -22.58 27.22
C TYR A 108 -27.07 -22.50 28.71
N LEU A 109 -28.12 -22.36 29.51
CA LEU A 109 -28.00 -22.15 30.95
C LEU A 109 -28.28 -23.42 31.74
N ILE A 110 -27.29 -23.85 32.53
CA ILE A 110 -27.44 -24.92 33.52
C ILE A 110 -27.47 -24.26 34.90
N GLY A 111 -28.60 -24.36 35.60
CA GLY A 111 -28.78 -23.78 36.93
C GLY A 111 -29.09 -24.82 37.98
N ASP A 112 -28.78 -24.52 39.24
CA ASP A 112 -29.10 -25.39 40.36
C ASP A 112 -30.62 -25.60 40.53
N ALA A 113 -30.99 -26.72 41.17
CA ALA A 113 -32.36 -27.06 41.55
C ALA A 113 -32.92 -26.12 42.62
N GLY A 114 -33.29 -24.91 42.22
CA GLY A 114 -33.96 -23.91 43.04
C GLY A 114 -34.42 -22.71 42.22
N SER A 115 -35.02 -21.73 42.88
CA SER A 115 -35.21 -20.42 42.24
C SER A 115 -33.84 -19.78 42.15
N LEU A 116 -33.34 -19.49 40.94
CA LEU A 116 -32.14 -18.69 40.68
C LEU A 116 -32.30 -17.22 41.13
N ALA A 117 -32.82 -17.00 42.33
CA ALA A 117 -33.15 -15.69 42.85
C ALA A 117 -32.36 -15.45 44.14
N ASP A 118 -31.08 -15.11 43.99
CA ASP A 118 -30.40 -14.35 45.02
C ASP A 118 -30.53 -12.84 44.73
N GLY A 119 -30.71 -12.06 45.79
CA GLY A 119 -30.38 -10.63 45.79
C GLY A 119 -31.23 -9.65 44.95
N GLY A 120 -32.32 -10.06 44.30
CA GLY A 120 -33.33 -9.12 43.75
C GLY A 120 -33.28 -8.83 42.24
N GLY A 121 -32.59 -9.66 41.44
CA GLY A 121 -32.64 -9.64 39.98
C GLY A 121 -33.63 -10.66 39.39
N ASN A 122 -34.13 -10.42 38.18
CA ASN A 122 -34.99 -11.35 37.43
C ASN A 122 -34.12 -12.07 36.38
N TRP A 123 -33.36 -13.09 36.80
CA TRP A 123 -32.47 -13.87 35.94
C TRP A 123 -33.25 -14.74 34.93
N ALA A 124 -32.59 -15.10 33.82
CA ALA A 124 -33.16 -16.01 32.85
C ALA A 124 -33.41 -17.39 33.47
N ALA A 125 -34.51 -18.04 33.08
CA ALA A 125 -34.81 -19.39 33.56
C ALA A 125 -33.82 -20.40 32.94
N PRO A 126 -33.22 -21.34 33.71
CA PRO A 126 -32.31 -22.33 33.14
C PRO A 126 -32.95 -23.18 32.06
N ASP A 127 -32.17 -23.49 31.03
CA ASP A 127 -32.53 -24.51 30.04
C ASP A 127 -32.48 -25.91 30.65
N LEU A 128 -31.57 -26.10 31.63
CA LEU A 128 -31.44 -27.32 32.42
C LEU A 128 -31.33 -27.00 33.90
N VAL A 129 -32.21 -27.60 34.70
CA VAL A 129 -32.16 -27.53 36.17
C VAL A 129 -31.53 -28.79 36.72
N LYS A 130 -30.42 -28.68 37.45
CA LYS A 130 -29.66 -29.81 37.98
C LYS A 130 -28.88 -29.44 39.25
N SER A 131 -28.72 -30.36 40.21
CA SER A 131 -27.77 -30.17 41.30
C SER A 131 -26.34 -30.03 40.81
N LEU A 132 -25.78 -28.82 40.91
CA LEU A 132 -24.39 -28.52 40.58
C LEU A 132 -23.53 -28.66 41.84
N THR A 133 -22.26 -28.99 41.67
CA THR A 133 -21.31 -29.07 42.78
C THR A 133 -20.16 -28.09 42.55
N ILE A 134 -20.44 -26.78 42.57
CA ILE A 134 -19.41 -25.77 42.32
C ILE A 134 -18.75 -25.38 43.66
N THR A 135 -17.42 -25.22 43.70
CA THR A 135 -16.72 -24.95 44.96
C THR A 135 -16.29 -23.50 45.09
N ASN A 136 -16.61 -22.86 46.20
CA ASN A 136 -16.28 -21.45 46.45
C ASN A 136 -14.78 -21.09 46.55
N SER A 137 -13.88 -22.08 46.65
CA SER A 137 -12.44 -21.82 46.75
C SER A 137 -11.61 -22.86 46.02
N ASN A 138 -10.58 -22.41 45.30
CA ASN A 138 -9.60 -23.25 44.58
C ASN A 138 -10.29 -24.32 43.71
N GLY A 139 -11.33 -23.90 42.99
CA GLY A 139 -12.27 -24.79 42.32
C GLY A 139 -11.94 -25.02 40.85
N THR A 140 -12.73 -25.90 40.25
CA THR A 140 -12.70 -26.19 38.82
C THR A 140 -14.08 -26.49 38.30
N TYR A 141 -14.26 -26.29 37.00
CA TYR A 141 -15.39 -26.83 36.26
C TYR A 141 -14.95 -27.22 34.86
N TRP A 142 -15.52 -28.29 34.33
CA TRP A 142 -15.21 -28.79 33.01
C TRP A 142 -16.45 -29.17 32.22
N LEU A 143 -16.33 -29.05 30.91
CA LEU A 143 -17.28 -29.53 29.92
C LEU A 143 -16.57 -30.58 29.05
N LYS A 144 -17.23 -31.72 28.82
CA LYS A 144 -16.77 -32.78 27.93
C LYS A 144 -17.78 -33.02 26.82
N ASP A 145 -17.28 -33.20 25.61
CA ASP A 145 -18.09 -33.59 24.46
C ASP A 145 -18.70 -34.99 24.65
N SER A 146 -19.60 -35.39 23.75
CA SER A 146 -20.24 -36.71 23.77
C SER A 146 -19.27 -37.88 23.55
N SER A 147 -18.05 -37.61 23.08
CA SER A 147 -16.97 -38.58 22.92
C SER A 147 -16.06 -38.70 24.14
N GLY A 148 -16.23 -37.82 25.14
CA GLY A 148 -15.48 -37.78 26.39
C GLY A 148 -14.22 -36.91 26.36
N ASN A 149 -13.99 -36.12 25.30
CA ASN A 149 -12.90 -35.15 25.25
C ASN A 149 -13.31 -33.87 26.00
N PHE A 150 -12.35 -33.17 26.59
CA PHE A 150 -12.62 -31.85 27.15
C PHE A 150 -12.97 -30.88 26.01
N ALA A 151 -14.16 -30.29 26.12
CA ALA A 151 -14.56 -29.15 25.31
C ALA A 151 -13.99 -27.88 25.93
N ASP A 152 -14.12 -27.68 27.25
CA ASP A 152 -13.63 -26.48 27.93
C ASP A 152 -13.40 -26.77 29.43
N LYS A 153 -12.51 -26.02 30.08
CA LYS A 153 -12.20 -26.09 31.51
C LYS A 153 -11.89 -24.72 32.09
N ILE A 154 -12.53 -24.42 33.21
CA ILE A 154 -12.15 -23.30 34.06
C ILE A 154 -11.57 -23.78 35.41
N ALA A 155 -10.53 -23.12 35.88
CA ALA A 155 -10.03 -23.20 37.26
C ALA A 155 -9.83 -21.81 37.87
N TRP A 156 -9.99 -21.72 39.19
CA TRP A 156 -9.75 -20.49 39.96
C TRP A 156 -8.96 -20.74 41.25
N GLY A 157 -8.46 -19.65 41.83
CA GLY A 157 -7.62 -19.68 43.02
C GLY A 157 -6.29 -20.39 42.73
N THR A 158 -5.94 -21.39 43.55
CA THR A 158 -4.69 -22.15 43.41
C THR A 158 -4.86 -23.52 42.73
N SER A 159 -5.99 -23.76 42.07
CA SER A 159 -6.22 -25.01 41.35
C SER A 159 -5.33 -25.10 40.10
N VAL A 160 -4.95 -26.31 39.69
CA VAL A 160 -4.07 -26.58 38.54
C VAL A 160 -4.74 -27.41 37.44
N HIS A 161 -6.03 -27.70 37.59
CA HIS A 161 -6.77 -28.61 36.69
C HIS A 161 -7.70 -27.86 35.72
N GLY A 162 -7.38 -26.59 35.41
CA GLY A 162 -8.05 -25.77 34.40
C GLY A 162 -7.31 -25.77 33.05
N GLU A 163 -7.56 -24.77 32.24
CA GLU A 163 -6.75 -24.44 31.07
C GLU A 163 -5.69 -23.40 31.43
N GLY A 164 -4.47 -23.67 30.98
CA GLY A 164 -3.30 -22.84 31.26
C GLY A 164 -3.19 -22.47 32.74
N THR A 165 -3.07 -21.18 32.99
CA THR A 165 -3.06 -20.60 34.34
C THR A 165 -4.48 -20.41 34.86
N ALA A 166 -4.77 -20.90 36.07
CA ALA A 166 -6.05 -20.63 36.72
C ALA A 166 -6.30 -19.14 36.93
N TYR A 167 -7.57 -18.72 36.92
CA TYR A 167 -7.97 -17.38 37.35
C TYR A 167 -7.48 -17.15 38.80
N GLY A 168 -6.50 -16.28 38.97
CA GLY A 168 -5.61 -16.26 40.15
C GLY A 168 -6.26 -15.88 41.50
N GLN A 169 -7.56 -15.61 41.53
CA GLN A 169 -8.33 -15.30 42.74
C GLN A 169 -9.53 -16.24 42.87
N ASN A 170 -10.09 -16.37 44.08
CA ASN A 170 -11.41 -17.01 44.20
C ASN A 170 -12.50 -16.01 43.76
N PRO A 171 -13.60 -16.49 43.15
CA PRO A 171 -14.76 -15.68 42.82
C PRO A 171 -15.19 -14.83 44.03
N PRO A 172 -15.25 -13.48 43.91
CA PRO A 172 -15.67 -12.64 45.02
C PRO A 172 -17.13 -12.89 45.40
N GLN A 173 -17.50 -12.57 46.64
CA GLN A 173 -18.88 -12.71 47.12
C GLN A 173 -19.88 -11.98 46.21
N GLY A 174 -20.94 -12.67 45.77
CA GLY A 174 -21.96 -12.13 44.86
C GLY A 174 -21.47 -11.83 43.44
N ARG A 175 -20.34 -12.38 43.02
CA ARG A 175 -19.77 -12.21 41.67
C ARG A 175 -19.62 -13.55 40.97
N SER A 176 -19.82 -13.54 39.65
CA SER A 176 -19.49 -14.64 38.75
C SER A 176 -18.08 -14.47 38.18
N LEU A 177 -17.55 -15.52 37.58
CA LEU A 177 -16.46 -15.41 36.61
C LEU A 177 -17.06 -15.47 35.21
N GLU A 178 -16.87 -14.40 34.45
CA GLU A 178 -17.37 -14.24 33.10
C GLU A 178 -16.18 -14.25 32.13
N ARG A 179 -16.29 -15.04 31.07
CA ARG A 179 -15.33 -15.11 29.98
C ARG A 179 -15.34 -13.78 29.22
N LYS A 180 -14.18 -13.34 28.78
CA LYS A 180 -14.04 -12.08 28.03
C LYS A 180 -14.83 -12.12 26.73
N ALA A 181 -15.16 -10.92 26.26
CA ALA A 181 -15.86 -10.74 25.01
C ALA A 181 -15.07 -11.35 23.85
N ASN A 182 -15.75 -11.72 22.76
CA ASN A 182 -15.14 -12.39 21.60
C ASN A 182 -13.92 -11.66 21.01
N ASP A 183 -13.78 -10.35 21.20
CA ASP A 183 -12.60 -9.58 20.76
C ASP A 183 -11.48 -9.47 21.83
N GLY A 184 -11.59 -10.23 22.93
CA GLY A 184 -10.69 -10.22 24.06
C GLY A 184 -10.85 -9.04 25.01
N SER A 185 -11.86 -8.20 24.78
CA SER A 185 -12.15 -7.04 25.62
C SER A 185 -12.98 -7.40 26.87
N ASP A 186 -13.05 -6.45 27.81
CA ASP A 186 -13.81 -6.64 29.05
C ASP A 186 -15.33 -6.67 28.75
N PRO A 187 -16.03 -7.76 29.09
CA PRO A 187 -17.45 -7.96 28.78
C PRO A 187 -18.37 -7.04 29.59
N THR A 188 -17.85 -6.40 30.65
CA THR A 188 -18.58 -5.40 31.44
C THR A 188 -18.42 -3.97 30.91
N GLY A 189 -17.62 -3.77 29.85
CA GLY A 189 -17.29 -2.47 29.28
C GLY A 189 -17.35 -2.47 27.74
N PRO A 190 -16.23 -2.23 27.03
CA PRO A 190 -16.21 -2.12 25.57
C PRO A 190 -16.66 -3.41 24.85
N GLY A 191 -16.57 -4.57 25.51
CA GLY A 191 -17.01 -5.87 25.00
C GLY A 191 -18.45 -6.25 25.31
N ALA A 192 -19.21 -5.39 26.00
CA ALA A 192 -20.59 -5.71 26.38
C ALA A 192 -21.48 -5.96 25.15
N GLY A 193 -22.17 -7.09 25.12
CA GLY A 193 -23.06 -7.47 24.01
C GLY A 193 -22.34 -8.05 22.79
N GLN A 194 -21.04 -8.37 22.90
CA GLN A 194 -20.24 -8.94 21.81
C GLN A 194 -20.06 -10.45 21.91
N GLY A 195 -20.77 -11.12 22.84
CA GLY A 195 -20.62 -12.55 23.14
C GLY A 195 -19.34 -12.89 23.90
N ASN A 196 -19.36 -13.94 24.71
CA ASN A 196 -18.31 -14.26 25.70
C ASN A 196 -17.54 -15.53 25.32
N GLY A 197 -16.78 -15.49 24.22
CA GLY A 197 -16.12 -16.66 23.62
C GLY A 197 -14.61 -16.57 23.49
N TRP A 198 -13.94 -15.60 24.14
CA TRP A 198 -12.49 -15.50 24.13
C TRP A 198 -11.83 -16.66 24.87
N ASP A 199 -10.99 -17.43 24.18
CA ASP A 199 -10.44 -18.67 24.71
C ASP A 199 -8.99 -18.85 24.27
N THR A 200 -8.07 -18.56 25.18
CA THR A 200 -6.62 -18.59 24.90
C THR A 200 -5.95 -19.84 25.42
N ASP A 201 -6.75 -20.85 25.81
CA ASP A 201 -6.33 -21.98 26.62
C ASP A 201 -5.65 -21.53 27.95
N ASP A 202 -5.97 -20.33 28.47
CA ASP A 202 -5.42 -19.79 29.73
C ASP A 202 -6.48 -19.01 30.53
N ASN A 203 -7.02 -19.64 31.58
CA ASN A 203 -8.14 -19.09 32.33
C ASN A 203 -7.86 -17.73 33.00
N ALA A 204 -6.60 -17.41 33.34
CA ALA A 204 -6.22 -16.12 33.90
C ALA A 204 -6.32 -14.98 32.87
N SER A 205 -6.18 -15.33 31.60
CA SER A 205 -6.27 -14.41 30.47
C SER A 205 -7.70 -14.29 29.94
N ASP A 206 -8.52 -15.31 30.17
CA ASP A 206 -9.85 -15.44 29.55
C ASP A 206 -11.00 -14.96 30.43
N PHE A 207 -10.86 -14.95 31.77
CA PHE A 207 -11.95 -14.63 32.68
C PHE A 207 -11.75 -13.34 33.47
N VAL A 208 -12.87 -12.66 33.75
CA VAL A 208 -12.96 -11.51 34.66
C VAL A 208 -14.08 -11.72 35.69
N ALA A 209 -14.03 -11.02 36.82
CA ALA A 209 -15.09 -11.12 37.83
C ALA A 209 -16.25 -10.16 37.50
N SER A 210 -17.46 -10.68 37.30
CA SER A 210 -18.62 -9.92 36.79
C SER A 210 -19.84 -9.95 37.71
N THR A 211 -20.82 -9.09 37.41
CA THR A 211 -22.13 -9.12 38.08
C THR A 211 -22.91 -10.25 37.41
N PRO A 212 -23.41 -11.25 38.15
CA PRO A 212 -24.09 -12.37 37.53
C PRO A 212 -25.28 -11.91 36.67
N ASN A 213 -25.25 -12.26 35.39
CA ASN A 213 -26.30 -11.91 34.43
C ASN A 213 -26.53 -13.07 33.45
N PRO A 214 -27.02 -14.23 33.94
CA PRO A 214 -27.08 -15.44 33.13
C PRO A 214 -28.08 -15.32 31.98
N GLN A 215 -27.68 -15.85 30.84
CA GLN A 215 -28.39 -15.94 29.56
C GLN A 215 -28.68 -17.41 29.22
N ASN A 216 -29.85 -17.65 28.68
CA ASN A 216 -30.34 -18.98 28.29
C ASN A 216 -30.63 -19.06 26.77
N SER A 217 -31.12 -20.20 26.29
CA SER A 217 -31.44 -20.40 24.87
C SER A 217 -32.48 -19.44 24.29
N GLY A 218 -33.25 -18.74 25.13
CA GLY A 218 -34.20 -17.70 24.73
C GLY A 218 -33.64 -16.28 24.75
N SER A 219 -32.39 -16.09 25.16
CA SER A 219 -31.72 -14.79 25.19
C SER A 219 -31.33 -14.36 23.78
N PRO A 220 -31.21 -13.03 23.52
CA PRO A 220 -30.73 -12.55 22.23
C PRO A 220 -29.35 -13.13 21.90
N ALA A 221 -29.14 -13.54 20.65
CA ALA A 221 -27.82 -13.92 20.19
C ALA A 221 -26.91 -12.68 20.16
N GLU A 222 -25.68 -12.81 20.67
CA GLU A 222 -24.72 -11.70 20.72
C GLU A 222 -23.65 -11.85 19.64
N PRO A 223 -23.53 -10.87 18.72
CA PRO A 223 -22.67 -10.98 17.56
C PRO A 223 -21.19 -11.00 17.96
N GLY A 224 -20.46 -11.98 17.44
CA GLY A 224 -19.01 -12.02 17.56
C GLY A 224 -18.35 -10.76 17.00
N GLY A 225 -17.66 -10.03 17.87
CA GLY A 225 -16.64 -9.09 17.47
C GLY A 225 -15.49 -9.85 16.81
N GLY A 226 -15.42 -9.81 15.48
CA GLY A 226 -14.18 -10.03 14.72
C GLY A 226 -13.64 -11.47 14.61
N GLY A 227 -14.41 -12.39 14.05
CA GLY A 227 -13.90 -13.63 13.45
C GLY A 227 -14.96 -14.17 12.49
N GLY A 228 -14.65 -14.27 11.20
CA GLY A 228 -15.62 -14.68 10.19
C GLY A 228 -16.18 -16.08 10.45
N GLN A 229 -17.31 -16.43 9.81
CA GLN A 229 -17.64 -17.83 9.61
C GLN A 229 -16.37 -18.54 9.11
N GLU A 230 -15.88 -19.61 9.75
CA GLU A 230 -14.86 -20.44 9.12
C GLU A 230 -15.42 -20.89 7.76
N THR A 231 -14.93 -20.27 6.71
CA THR A 231 -15.32 -20.54 5.34
C THR A 231 -14.44 -21.66 4.82
N ASP A 232 -14.99 -22.54 3.97
CA ASP A 232 -14.12 -23.39 3.15
C ASP A 232 -13.13 -22.48 2.40
N PRO A 233 -11.92 -22.98 2.09
CA PRO A 233 -11.00 -22.24 1.23
C PRO A 233 -11.73 -21.71 0.01
N ALA A 234 -11.69 -20.40 -0.24
CA ALA A 234 -12.45 -19.81 -1.33
C ALA A 234 -11.51 -19.55 -2.50
N ILE A 235 -11.88 -19.97 -3.72
CA ILE A 235 -11.19 -19.60 -4.96
C ILE A 235 -11.92 -18.38 -5.54
N SER A 236 -11.28 -17.22 -5.52
CA SER A 236 -11.89 -15.92 -5.86
C SER A 236 -11.59 -15.45 -7.28
N ALA A 237 -10.48 -15.90 -7.88
CA ALA A 237 -10.13 -15.59 -9.26
C ALA A 237 -9.29 -16.70 -9.90
N TRP A 238 -9.37 -16.82 -11.23
CA TRP A 238 -8.55 -17.73 -12.01
C TRP A 238 -8.26 -17.15 -13.38
N SER A 239 -7.09 -17.45 -13.91
CA SER A 239 -6.60 -17.02 -15.22
C SER A 239 -5.68 -18.10 -15.80
N PRO A 240 -5.60 -18.26 -17.12
CA PRO A 240 -6.36 -17.54 -18.16
C PRO A 240 -7.78 -18.09 -18.35
N THR A 241 -8.65 -17.28 -18.95
CA THR A 241 -9.98 -17.71 -19.44
C THR A 241 -10.16 -17.28 -20.90
N GLY A 242 -10.88 -18.07 -21.69
CA GLY A 242 -11.10 -17.75 -23.11
C GLY A 242 -9.85 -17.99 -23.96
N THR A 243 -9.69 -17.23 -25.05
CA THR A 243 -8.55 -17.38 -25.96
C THR A 243 -7.38 -16.49 -25.55
N VAL A 244 -6.19 -17.08 -25.40
CA VAL A 244 -4.93 -16.36 -25.13
C VAL A 244 -3.94 -16.56 -26.29
N ALA A 245 -3.21 -15.50 -26.64
CA ALA A 245 -2.24 -15.52 -27.74
C ALA A 245 -0.86 -16.06 -27.33
N ASN A 246 -0.50 -15.95 -26.05
CA ASN A 246 0.78 -16.42 -25.52
C ASN A 246 0.74 -17.95 -25.32
N ALA A 247 1.67 -18.69 -25.94
CA ALA A 247 1.78 -20.15 -25.84
C ALA A 247 2.35 -20.65 -24.50
N THR A 248 2.96 -19.78 -23.70
CA THR A 248 3.33 -20.03 -22.30
C THR A 248 2.57 -19.06 -21.39
N PRO A 249 1.24 -19.15 -21.32
CA PRO A 249 0.46 -18.21 -20.52
C PRO A 249 0.77 -18.44 -19.03
N GLU A 250 0.72 -17.36 -18.28
CA GLU A 250 0.74 -17.42 -16.81
C GLU A 250 -0.62 -17.95 -16.32
N ILE A 251 -0.58 -19.09 -15.62
CA ILE A 251 -1.74 -19.76 -15.04
C ILE A 251 -1.76 -19.45 -13.55
N THR A 252 -2.82 -18.76 -13.10
CA THR A 252 -2.94 -18.27 -11.72
C THR A 252 -4.31 -18.61 -11.17
N ALA A 253 -4.36 -18.92 -9.88
CA ALA A 253 -5.59 -18.93 -9.11
C ALA A 253 -5.39 -18.13 -7.82
N THR A 254 -6.33 -17.24 -7.51
CA THR A 254 -6.39 -16.50 -6.26
C THR A 254 -7.34 -17.18 -5.30
N PHE A 255 -6.91 -17.35 -4.06
CA PHE A 255 -7.66 -18.06 -3.04
C PHE A 255 -7.42 -17.53 -1.63
N THR A 256 -8.29 -17.93 -0.71
CA THR A 256 -8.10 -17.82 0.75
C THR A 256 -8.08 -19.21 1.36
N TRP A 257 -7.42 -19.39 2.51
CA TRP A 257 -7.45 -20.67 3.24
C TRP A 257 -8.79 -20.93 3.95
N GLY A 258 -9.71 -19.96 3.90
CA GLY A 258 -10.82 -19.87 4.84
C GLY A 258 -10.44 -19.02 6.05
N ASP A 259 -11.42 -18.44 6.71
CA ASP A 259 -11.20 -17.73 7.97
C ASP A 259 -10.75 -18.75 9.05
N GLY A 260 -9.74 -18.40 9.86
CA GLY A 260 -9.21 -19.24 10.96
C GLY A 260 -8.21 -20.35 10.56
N ALA A 261 -7.98 -20.61 9.27
CA ALA A 261 -7.09 -21.69 8.82
C ALA A 261 -5.63 -21.24 8.62
N ALA A 262 -4.65 -22.06 9.05
CA ALA A 262 -3.24 -21.85 8.68
C ALA A 262 -2.98 -22.24 7.21
N THR A 263 -1.73 -22.10 6.75
CA THR A 263 -1.35 -22.52 5.40
C THR A 263 -1.57 -24.02 5.20
N GLY A 264 -2.28 -24.40 4.14
CA GLY A 264 -2.46 -25.79 3.75
C GLY A 264 -1.65 -26.17 2.50
N SER A 265 -2.27 -26.95 1.62
CA SER A 265 -1.69 -27.38 0.35
C SER A 265 -2.48 -26.86 -0.86
N VAL A 266 -1.77 -26.63 -1.95
CA VAL A 266 -2.35 -26.32 -3.25
C VAL A 266 -1.90 -27.36 -4.28
N SER A 267 -2.79 -27.71 -5.21
CA SER A 267 -2.48 -28.55 -6.36
C SER A 267 -3.02 -27.88 -7.63
N LEU A 268 -2.20 -27.87 -8.68
CA LEU A 268 -2.58 -27.39 -10.00
C LEU A 268 -2.32 -28.50 -11.02
N GLU A 269 -3.36 -28.89 -11.75
CA GLU A 269 -3.28 -29.83 -12.86
C GLU A 269 -3.51 -29.10 -14.18
N LEU A 270 -2.60 -29.28 -15.14
CA LEU A 270 -2.74 -28.83 -16.53
C LEU A 270 -2.88 -30.07 -17.42
N ASP A 271 -3.98 -30.15 -18.17
CA ASP A 271 -4.31 -31.29 -19.05
C ASP A 271 -4.22 -32.65 -18.34
N GLY A 272 -4.69 -32.68 -17.08
CA GLY A 272 -4.69 -33.85 -16.22
C GLY A 272 -3.33 -34.23 -15.64
N SER A 273 -2.28 -33.42 -15.85
CA SER A 273 -0.95 -33.62 -15.26
C SER A 273 -0.70 -32.61 -14.14
N VAL A 274 -0.34 -33.08 -12.94
CA VAL A 274 0.06 -32.20 -11.82
C VAL A 274 1.34 -31.45 -12.18
N VAL A 275 1.32 -30.13 -12.05
CA VAL A 275 2.48 -29.26 -12.29
C VAL A 275 2.95 -28.64 -10.96
N ALA A 276 4.24 -28.37 -10.87
CA ALA A 276 4.80 -27.70 -9.69
C ALA A 276 4.30 -26.25 -9.63
N THR A 277 3.66 -25.87 -8.54
CA THR A 277 3.15 -24.51 -8.32
C THR A 277 3.55 -24.02 -6.94
N THR A 278 3.80 -22.72 -6.83
CA THR A 278 4.06 -22.01 -5.57
C THR A 278 3.04 -20.88 -5.43
N TYR A 279 2.77 -20.46 -4.20
CA TYR A 279 1.93 -19.29 -3.92
C TYR A 279 2.75 -18.18 -3.25
N ASN A 280 2.34 -16.93 -3.45
CA ASN A 280 2.92 -15.75 -2.79
C ASN A 280 2.50 -15.67 -1.31
N GLY A 281 3.12 -14.77 -0.53
CA GLY A 281 2.94 -14.64 0.92
C GLY A 281 1.55 -14.16 1.38
N SER A 282 1.47 -13.09 2.16
CA SER A 282 0.22 -12.66 2.83
C SER A 282 -0.98 -12.52 1.89
N GLY A 283 -2.15 -13.00 2.33
CA GLY A 283 -3.34 -13.17 1.51
C GLY A 283 -4.01 -11.88 0.99
N PRO A 284 -4.92 -11.98 -0.01
CA PRO A 284 -5.35 -13.20 -0.69
C PRO A 284 -4.21 -13.87 -1.46
N TYR A 285 -4.08 -15.19 -1.30
CA TYR A 285 -2.97 -15.98 -1.83
C TYR A 285 -3.19 -16.20 -3.32
N SER A 286 -2.11 -16.24 -4.09
CA SER A 286 -2.13 -16.41 -5.53
C SER A 286 -1.05 -17.40 -5.94
N THR A 287 -1.45 -18.42 -6.68
CA THR A 287 -0.49 -19.28 -7.38
C THR A 287 -0.04 -18.64 -8.68
N ASN A 288 1.17 -19.02 -9.11
CA ASN A 288 1.68 -18.71 -10.43
C ASN A 288 2.35 -19.95 -11.01
N TYR A 289 1.92 -20.36 -12.20
CA TYR A 289 2.58 -21.37 -13.00
C TYR A 289 2.76 -20.88 -14.45
N ILE A 290 3.99 -20.93 -14.95
CA ILE A 290 4.31 -20.67 -16.35
C ILE A 290 4.81 -21.97 -16.98
N PRO A 291 4.17 -22.48 -18.04
CA PRO A 291 4.66 -23.64 -18.78
C PRO A 291 6.11 -23.45 -19.22
N ALA A 292 6.96 -24.45 -18.96
CA ALA A 292 8.37 -24.40 -19.34
C ALA A 292 8.61 -24.59 -20.85
N VAL A 293 7.57 -24.99 -21.57
CA VAL A 293 7.54 -25.20 -23.02
C VAL A 293 6.21 -24.68 -23.56
N ASP A 294 6.20 -24.26 -24.81
CA ASP A 294 5.00 -23.81 -25.51
C ASP A 294 3.91 -24.88 -25.46
N LEU A 295 2.72 -24.46 -25.01
CA LEU A 295 1.51 -25.24 -25.12
C LEU A 295 1.06 -25.28 -26.59
N SER A 296 0.54 -26.42 -27.02
CA SER A 296 0.01 -26.58 -28.37
C SER A 296 -1.21 -25.67 -28.60
N GLY A 297 -1.41 -25.17 -29.82
CA GLY A 297 -2.67 -24.49 -30.16
C GLY A 297 -3.88 -25.39 -29.92
N GLY A 298 -4.93 -24.86 -29.28
CA GLY A 298 -6.13 -25.62 -28.92
C GLY A 298 -6.64 -25.37 -27.50
N GLU A 299 -7.64 -26.13 -27.10
CA GLU A 299 -8.23 -26.08 -25.76
C GLU A 299 -7.35 -26.80 -24.75
N HIS A 300 -7.10 -26.16 -23.61
CA HIS A 300 -6.40 -26.68 -22.46
C HIS A 300 -7.30 -26.65 -21.23
N THR A 301 -7.12 -27.63 -20.35
CA THR A 301 -7.91 -27.81 -19.13
C THR A 301 -7.06 -27.56 -17.90
N VAL A 302 -7.59 -26.82 -16.92
CA VAL A 302 -6.94 -26.60 -15.63
C VAL A 302 -7.86 -27.02 -14.50
N ARG A 303 -7.30 -27.73 -13.53
CA ARG A 303 -7.92 -27.97 -12.22
C ARG A 303 -7.02 -27.39 -11.14
N PHE A 304 -7.57 -26.45 -10.37
CA PHE A 304 -6.93 -25.95 -9.17
C PHE A 304 -7.64 -26.46 -7.94
N THR A 305 -6.89 -26.94 -6.96
CA THR A 305 -7.39 -27.44 -5.69
C THR A 305 -6.64 -26.76 -4.57
N VAL A 306 -7.37 -26.17 -3.64
CA VAL A 306 -6.85 -25.67 -2.36
C VAL A 306 -7.40 -26.55 -1.25
N SER A 307 -6.52 -26.97 -0.34
CA SER A 307 -6.90 -27.68 0.87
C SER A 307 -6.23 -27.02 2.06
N ASN A 308 -7.00 -26.54 3.03
CA ASN A 308 -6.41 -25.97 4.24
C ASN A 308 -5.79 -27.04 5.16
N ASP A 309 -5.11 -26.60 6.21
CA ASP A 309 -4.52 -27.45 7.25
C ASP A 309 -5.55 -28.33 8.00
N GLN A 310 -6.82 -27.96 7.95
CA GLN A 310 -7.96 -28.74 8.44
C GLN A 310 -8.52 -29.75 7.41
N ASN A 311 -7.87 -29.94 6.26
CA ASN A 311 -8.30 -30.80 5.14
C ASN A 311 -9.65 -30.42 4.48
N ARG A 312 -10.17 -29.21 4.70
CA ARG A 312 -11.29 -28.68 3.92
C ARG A 312 -10.79 -28.32 2.53
N GLN A 313 -11.51 -28.71 1.49
CA GLN A 313 -11.03 -28.63 0.12
C GLN A 313 -12.04 -27.95 -0.79
N THR A 314 -11.54 -27.00 -1.58
CA THR A 314 -12.28 -26.40 -2.69
C THR A 314 -11.48 -26.58 -3.97
N SER A 315 -12.19 -26.94 -5.04
CA SER A 315 -11.59 -27.14 -6.36
C SER A 315 -12.32 -26.32 -7.42
N LYS A 316 -11.55 -25.82 -8.40
CA LYS A 316 -12.04 -25.09 -9.56
C LYS A 316 -11.48 -25.71 -10.83
N ASP A 317 -12.39 -26.12 -11.71
CA ASP A 317 -12.07 -26.52 -13.08
C ASP A 317 -12.39 -25.35 -14.02
N TRP A 318 -11.48 -25.07 -14.96
CA TRP A 318 -11.72 -24.14 -16.07
C TRP A 318 -10.95 -24.54 -17.32
N THR A 319 -11.32 -23.92 -18.44
CA THR A 319 -10.64 -24.10 -19.73
C THR A 319 -10.18 -22.76 -20.29
N PHE A 320 -9.13 -22.82 -21.09
CA PHE A 320 -8.68 -21.73 -21.95
C PHE A 320 -8.21 -22.30 -23.28
N THR A 321 -8.13 -21.44 -24.29
CA THR A 321 -7.68 -21.81 -25.63
C THR A 321 -6.40 -21.07 -25.95
N ILE A 322 -5.34 -21.77 -26.31
CA ILE A 322 -4.21 -21.14 -27.00
C ILE A 322 -4.68 -20.83 -28.41
N GLY A 323 -4.83 -19.53 -28.71
CA GLY A 323 -5.13 -19.05 -30.05
C GLY A 323 -4.06 -19.54 -31.03
N ALA A 324 -4.38 -19.58 -32.33
CA ALA A 324 -3.33 -19.76 -33.32
C ALA A 324 -2.27 -18.67 -33.09
N ALA A 325 -1.00 -19.07 -33.02
CA ALA A 325 0.09 -18.12 -32.84
C ALA A 325 -0.04 -17.00 -33.86
N ASP A 326 0.07 -15.74 -33.41
CA ASP A 326 0.23 -14.66 -34.36
C ASP A 326 1.53 -14.93 -35.12
N THR A 327 1.42 -14.95 -36.44
CA THR A 327 2.52 -15.22 -37.37
C THR A 327 2.71 -14.06 -38.34
N THR A 328 1.97 -12.97 -38.16
CA THR A 328 2.02 -11.80 -39.02
C THR A 328 3.02 -10.83 -38.45
N PRO A 329 4.10 -10.48 -39.18
CA PRO A 329 5.03 -9.45 -38.72
C PRO A 329 4.47 -8.04 -38.91
N PRO A 330 4.97 -7.05 -38.13
CA PRO A 330 4.52 -5.66 -38.22
C PRO A 330 4.85 -5.06 -39.58
N ALA A 331 3.87 -4.45 -40.23
CA ALA A 331 3.99 -3.84 -41.54
C ALA A 331 4.16 -2.32 -41.45
N PRO A 332 5.15 -1.72 -42.15
CA PRO A 332 5.37 -0.27 -42.12
C PRO A 332 4.25 0.49 -42.84
N LEU A 333 3.64 1.47 -42.15
CA LEU A 333 2.58 2.34 -42.67
C LEU A 333 3.10 3.70 -43.12
N THR A 334 3.57 4.53 -42.19
CA THR A 334 3.83 5.96 -42.43
C THR A 334 5.26 6.33 -42.08
N LYS A 335 5.90 7.15 -42.93
CA LYS A 335 7.28 7.63 -42.77
C LYS A 335 7.27 9.14 -42.58
N VAL A 336 8.03 9.62 -41.60
CA VAL A 336 8.25 11.04 -41.33
C VAL A 336 9.76 11.29 -41.28
N PRO A 337 10.29 12.28 -41.99
CA PRO A 337 9.65 13.02 -43.07
C PRO A 337 9.15 12.09 -44.19
N ALA A 338 8.22 12.59 -45.00
CA ALA A 338 7.73 11.82 -46.15
C ALA A 338 8.90 11.47 -47.09
N PRO A 339 8.85 10.32 -47.79
CA PRO A 339 9.91 9.93 -48.72
C PRO A 339 10.18 11.03 -49.76
N GLU A 340 11.46 11.34 -49.95
CA GLU A 340 11.97 12.37 -50.86
C GLU A 340 11.49 13.80 -50.52
N ALA A 341 11.03 14.06 -49.29
CA ALA A 341 10.70 15.41 -48.84
C ALA A 341 11.92 16.33 -48.95
N THR A 342 11.68 17.57 -49.37
CA THR A 342 12.69 18.63 -49.45
C THR A 342 12.31 19.76 -48.50
N ASP A 343 13.26 20.66 -48.21
CA ASP A 343 13.08 21.77 -47.27
C ASP A 343 12.62 21.34 -45.86
N VAL A 344 13.07 20.14 -45.43
CA VAL A 344 12.79 19.62 -44.10
C VAL A 344 13.54 20.45 -43.04
N ALA A 345 12.88 20.79 -41.93
CA ALA A 345 13.51 21.49 -40.82
C ALA A 345 14.68 20.68 -40.23
N LEU A 346 15.71 21.36 -39.73
CA LEU A 346 16.94 20.70 -39.27
C LEU A 346 16.73 19.84 -38.01
N ASP A 347 15.67 20.10 -37.27
CA ASP A 347 15.23 19.38 -36.07
C ASP A 347 13.89 18.65 -36.29
N ALA A 348 13.47 18.48 -37.54
CA ALA A 348 12.24 17.76 -37.87
C ALA A 348 12.26 16.34 -37.29
N GLU A 349 11.12 15.89 -36.79
CA GLU A 349 10.96 14.51 -36.36
C GLU A 349 11.30 13.52 -37.49
N VAL A 350 12.04 12.46 -37.14
CA VAL A 350 12.26 11.30 -38.00
C VAL A 350 11.61 10.07 -37.36
N SER A 351 10.59 9.48 -37.99
CA SER A 351 9.85 8.34 -37.45
C SER A 351 9.24 7.40 -38.51
N LEU A 352 8.92 6.18 -38.07
CA LEU A 352 8.24 5.14 -38.84
C LEU A 352 7.12 4.51 -38.00
N THR A 353 5.88 4.55 -38.49
CA THR A 353 4.72 3.92 -37.85
C THR A 353 4.38 2.59 -38.52
N PHE A 354 3.98 1.60 -37.73
CA PHE A 354 3.56 0.26 -38.14
C PHE A 354 2.04 0.08 -37.96
N ASP A 355 1.49 -1.01 -38.47
CA ASP A 355 0.07 -1.36 -38.34
C ASP A 355 -0.29 -2.02 -37.01
N GLU A 356 0.71 -2.34 -36.19
CA GLU A 356 0.56 -2.92 -34.87
C GLU A 356 1.64 -2.42 -33.90
N ASN A 357 1.50 -2.76 -32.62
CA ASN A 357 2.47 -2.38 -31.60
C ASN A 357 3.80 -3.09 -31.82
N ILE A 358 4.89 -2.35 -31.62
CA ILE A 358 6.24 -2.83 -31.89
C ILE A 358 7.11 -2.89 -30.64
N ALA A 359 8.10 -3.76 -30.70
CA ALA A 359 9.25 -3.80 -29.82
C ALA A 359 10.54 -3.75 -30.65
N LEU A 360 11.59 -3.17 -30.07
CA LEU A 360 12.95 -3.23 -30.62
C LEU A 360 13.70 -4.40 -29.98
N ASP A 361 14.58 -5.03 -30.76
CA ASP A 361 15.53 -5.98 -30.19
C ASP A 361 16.57 -5.26 -29.30
N SER A 362 17.34 -6.04 -28.53
CA SER A 362 18.45 -5.51 -27.73
C SER A 362 19.60 -4.91 -28.56
N GLN A 363 19.48 -4.91 -29.89
CA GLN A 363 20.48 -4.54 -30.88
C GLN A 363 19.90 -3.56 -31.89
N ALA A 364 19.34 -2.42 -31.43
CA ALA A 364 18.92 -1.30 -32.26
C ALA A 364 19.97 -0.79 -33.30
N GLY A 365 21.16 -1.39 -33.38
CA GLY A 365 22.15 -1.28 -34.46
C GLY A 365 21.68 -1.69 -35.87
N GLY A 366 20.46 -2.21 -36.02
CA GLY A 366 19.78 -2.34 -37.31
C GLY A 366 19.18 -1.03 -37.85
N ILE A 367 19.03 0.00 -37.01
CA ILE A 367 18.54 1.33 -37.39
C ILE A 367 19.73 2.25 -37.71
N ARG A 368 19.62 3.00 -38.80
CA ARG A 368 20.67 3.90 -39.28
C ARG A 368 20.07 5.18 -39.84
N LEU A 369 20.59 6.31 -39.39
CA LEU A 369 20.42 7.60 -40.05
C LEU A 369 21.77 8.00 -40.65
N LYS A 370 21.83 8.17 -41.97
CA LYS A 370 23.05 8.47 -42.70
C LYS A 370 22.88 9.67 -43.62
N GLU A 371 23.95 10.42 -43.80
CA GLU A 371 24.04 11.43 -44.87
C GLU A 371 24.21 10.75 -46.23
N ALA A 372 23.93 11.48 -47.33
CA ALA A 372 24.13 11.01 -48.70
C ALA A 372 25.56 10.53 -49.01
N GLY A 373 26.57 10.99 -48.25
CA GLY A 373 27.95 10.50 -48.32
C GLY A 373 28.20 9.15 -47.62
N GLY A 374 27.15 8.53 -47.05
CA GLY A 374 27.21 7.26 -46.32
C GLY A 374 27.71 7.38 -44.87
N GLN A 375 28.03 8.59 -44.41
CA GLN A 375 28.44 8.88 -43.03
C GLN A 375 27.23 8.75 -42.10
N SER A 376 27.42 8.07 -40.96
CA SER A 376 26.39 7.98 -39.92
C SER A 376 26.28 9.31 -39.17
N VAL A 377 25.06 9.72 -38.89
CA VAL A 377 24.79 10.87 -38.02
C VAL A 377 25.17 10.51 -36.57
N SER A 378 25.88 11.40 -35.89
CA SER A 378 26.32 11.21 -34.51
C SER A 378 25.19 11.48 -33.50
N GLY A 379 25.20 10.76 -32.37
CA GLY A 379 24.25 10.99 -31.27
C GLY A 379 22.81 10.53 -31.54
N VAL A 380 22.60 9.72 -32.57
CA VAL A 380 21.27 9.18 -32.90
C VAL A 380 20.88 8.13 -31.87
N THR A 381 19.69 8.26 -31.31
CA THR A 381 19.06 7.25 -30.43
C THR A 381 17.70 6.85 -30.98
N TYR A 382 17.15 5.74 -30.48
CA TYR A 382 15.92 5.15 -31.02
C TYR A 382 14.98 4.79 -29.88
N THR A 383 13.71 5.12 -30.04
CA THR A 383 12.67 4.77 -29.09
C THR A 383 11.48 4.16 -29.83
N ALA A 384 10.86 3.14 -29.23
CA ALA A 384 9.61 2.57 -29.70
C ALA A 384 8.53 2.79 -28.65
N SER A 385 7.36 3.29 -29.08
CA SER A 385 6.19 3.48 -28.24
C SER A 385 4.94 3.16 -29.05
N GLY A 386 4.13 2.20 -28.56
CA GLY A 386 3.02 1.63 -29.32
C GLY A 386 3.49 1.12 -30.68
N ALA A 387 2.86 1.59 -31.75
CA ALA A 387 3.19 1.24 -33.14
C ALA A 387 4.27 2.14 -33.78
N LYS A 388 4.87 3.08 -33.05
CA LYS A 388 5.74 4.12 -33.61
C LYS A 388 7.20 3.92 -33.20
N LEU A 389 8.09 3.88 -34.19
CA LEU A 389 9.53 3.98 -34.04
C LEU A 389 9.97 5.43 -34.27
N THR A 390 10.64 6.03 -33.30
CA THR A 390 11.20 7.38 -33.37
C THR A 390 12.73 7.31 -33.42
N ILE A 391 13.31 8.04 -34.36
CA ILE A 391 14.76 8.20 -34.55
C ILE A 391 15.15 9.58 -34.04
N ASN A 392 15.60 9.66 -32.79
CA ASN A 392 16.02 10.91 -32.18
C ASN A 392 17.41 11.28 -32.70
N HIS A 393 17.60 12.55 -33.05
CA HIS A 393 18.87 13.05 -33.56
C HIS A 393 19.13 14.48 -33.08
N ASN A 394 20.40 14.87 -33.06
CA ASN A 394 20.78 16.27 -32.93
C ASN A 394 20.39 17.05 -34.19
N VAL A 395 20.46 18.38 -34.13
CA VAL A 395 20.23 19.25 -35.29
C VAL A 395 21.03 18.76 -36.51
N LEU A 396 20.32 18.53 -37.61
CA LEU A 396 20.88 18.06 -38.88
C LEU A 396 21.57 19.20 -39.63
N ALA A 397 22.51 18.86 -40.51
CA ALA A 397 23.18 19.83 -41.35
C ALA A 397 22.20 20.41 -42.39
N PRO A 398 22.31 21.71 -42.74
CA PRO A 398 21.46 22.32 -43.76
C PRO A 398 21.79 21.79 -45.16
N ALA A 399 20.79 21.88 -46.06
CA ALA A 399 20.90 21.46 -47.47
C ALA A 399 21.50 20.06 -47.65
N THR A 400 21.23 19.15 -46.72
CA THR A 400 21.84 17.82 -46.64
C THR A 400 20.78 16.75 -46.82
N ALA A 401 21.05 15.80 -47.71
CA ALA A 401 20.21 14.63 -47.92
C ALA A 401 20.55 13.56 -46.89
N TYR A 402 19.53 13.03 -46.24
CA TYR A 402 19.59 11.98 -45.23
C TYR A 402 18.81 10.75 -45.69
N THR A 403 19.33 9.58 -45.35
CA THR A 403 18.69 8.28 -45.57
C THR A 403 18.50 7.59 -44.24
N VAL A 404 17.26 7.19 -43.95
CA VAL A 404 16.93 6.31 -42.84
C VAL A 404 16.88 4.87 -43.36
N THR A 405 17.44 3.94 -42.60
CA THR A 405 17.36 2.50 -42.86
C THR A 405 17.00 1.77 -41.57
N VAL A 406 15.96 0.95 -41.63
CA VAL A 406 15.58 -0.02 -40.60
C VAL A 406 15.74 -1.40 -41.23
N LEU A 407 16.69 -2.21 -40.76
CA LEU A 407 16.93 -3.53 -41.33
C LEU A 407 15.81 -4.53 -41.00
N ALA A 408 15.66 -5.58 -41.83
CA ALA A 408 14.84 -6.72 -41.48
C ALA A 408 15.31 -7.33 -40.14
N GLY A 409 14.39 -7.83 -39.32
CA GLY A 409 14.66 -8.36 -37.98
C GLY A 409 14.80 -7.31 -36.88
N THR A 410 14.92 -6.02 -37.22
CA THR A 410 15.18 -4.96 -36.22
C THR A 410 13.95 -4.63 -35.38
N VAL A 411 12.78 -4.72 -36.00
CA VAL A 411 11.48 -4.47 -35.36
C VAL A 411 10.70 -5.77 -35.32
N LYS A 412 10.06 -6.04 -34.19
CA LYS A 412 9.16 -7.17 -33.99
C LYS A 412 7.86 -6.72 -33.32
N ASP A 413 6.80 -7.50 -33.45
CA ASP A 413 5.58 -7.30 -32.68
C ASP A 413 5.72 -7.81 -31.23
N THR A 414 4.61 -7.78 -30.49
CA THR A 414 4.52 -8.34 -29.13
C THR A 414 4.52 -9.88 -29.09
N ALA A 415 4.21 -10.54 -30.20
CA ALA A 415 4.25 -12.00 -30.34
C ALA A 415 5.64 -12.53 -30.75
N GLY A 416 6.58 -11.64 -31.07
CA GLY A 416 7.94 -11.97 -31.49
C GLY A 416 8.12 -12.10 -33.00
N ASN A 417 7.12 -11.79 -33.82
CA ASN A 417 7.25 -11.83 -35.28
C ASN A 417 8.12 -10.67 -35.77
N GLU A 418 9.25 -11.01 -36.37
CA GLU A 418 10.22 -10.06 -36.87
C GLU A 418 9.87 -9.53 -38.27
N THR A 419 10.03 -8.22 -38.47
CA THR A 419 9.98 -7.59 -39.80
C THR A 419 10.81 -8.35 -40.81
N THR A 420 10.18 -8.79 -41.90
CA THR A 420 10.85 -9.65 -42.90
C THR A 420 11.62 -8.87 -43.97
N GLN A 421 11.39 -7.57 -44.08
CA GLN A 421 12.00 -6.71 -45.09
C GLN A 421 12.56 -5.44 -44.46
N ALA A 422 13.70 -4.98 -44.98
CA ALA A 422 14.26 -3.70 -44.58
C ALA A 422 13.43 -2.54 -45.15
N VAL A 423 13.27 -1.49 -44.36
CA VAL A 423 12.62 -0.24 -44.75
C VAL A 423 13.68 0.83 -44.93
N SER A 424 13.66 1.55 -46.04
CA SER A 424 14.56 2.68 -46.26
C SER A 424 13.83 3.82 -46.96
N TRP A 425 14.10 5.06 -46.55
CA TRP A 425 13.63 6.25 -47.23
C TRP A 425 14.62 7.39 -47.05
N SER A 426 14.51 8.42 -47.88
CA SER A 426 15.36 9.60 -47.82
C SER A 426 14.55 10.89 -47.68
N PHE A 427 15.19 11.94 -47.22
CA PHE A 427 14.67 13.32 -47.18
C PHE A 427 15.84 14.32 -47.24
N THR A 428 15.57 15.58 -47.57
CA THR A 428 16.57 16.64 -47.67
C THR A 428 16.21 17.82 -46.80
N THR A 429 17.14 18.24 -45.95
CA THR A 429 16.97 19.42 -45.10
C THR A 429 17.02 20.73 -45.90
N GLY A 430 16.32 21.75 -45.40
CA GLY A 430 16.32 23.09 -45.99
C GLY A 430 17.67 23.80 -45.89
N SER A 431 17.80 24.89 -46.65
CA SER A 431 19.04 25.66 -46.78
C SER A 431 19.24 26.75 -45.72
N SER A 432 18.25 27.02 -44.85
CA SER A 432 18.39 27.94 -43.72
C SER A 432 18.95 27.22 -42.49
N GLY A 433 20.17 27.58 -42.11
CA GLY A 433 20.94 27.01 -40.99
C GLY A 433 20.43 27.33 -39.58
N GLN A 434 19.15 27.64 -39.38
CA GLN A 434 18.61 27.90 -38.06
C GLN A 434 17.60 26.79 -37.73
N ALA A 435 18.05 25.80 -36.95
CA ALA A 435 17.12 25.15 -36.04
C ALA A 435 16.40 26.26 -35.27
N PRO A 436 15.08 26.15 -35.01
CA PRO A 436 14.37 27.22 -34.33
C PRO A 436 15.15 27.62 -33.08
N GLU A 437 15.40 28.92 -32.95
CA GLU A 437 16.20 29.46 -31.87
C GLU A 437 15.51 29.13 -30.55
N VAL A 438 16.20 28.37 -29.70
CA VAL A 438 15.70 28.08 -28.35
C VAL A 438 15.68 29.41 -27.60
N THR A 439 14.47 29.92 -27.42
CA THR A 439 14.18 31.12 -26.66
C THR A 439 14.20 30.74 -25.18
N PRO A 440 15.05 31.36 -24.36
CA PRO A 440 15.01 31.14 -22.91
C PRO A 440 13.63 31.46 -22.36
N VAL A 441 13.15 30.68 -21.38
CA VAL A 441 11.80 30.83 -20.84
C VAL A 441 11.53 32.25 -20.33
N ASN A 442 12.53 32.89 -19.71
CA ASN A 442 12.42 34.27 -19.21
C ASN A 442 12.28 35.36 -20.29
N GLN A 443 12.34 34.99 -21.58
CA GLN A 443 12.05 35.86 -22.72
C GLN A 443 10.70 35.54 -23.36
N VAL A 444 10.08 34.42 -22.97
CA VAL A 444 8.76 33.97 -23.42
C VAL A 444 7.68 34.48 -22.46
N ASP A 445 7.93 34.35 -21.16
CA ASP A 445 7.00 34.67 -20.06
C ASP A 445 6.98 36.15 -19.64
N THR A 446 7.69 37.03 -20.34
CA THR A 446 7.69 38.46 -19.99
C THR A 446 6.29 39.06 -20.15
N VAL A 447 5.81 39.79 -19.15
CA VAL A 447 4.50 40.47 -19.15
C VAL A 447 4.60 41.99 -19.08
N ASP A 448 3.52 42.68 -19.44
CA ASP A 448 3.35 44.11 -19.22
C ASP A 448 2.89 44.45 -17.79
N ALA A 449 2.58 45.73 -17.53
CA ALA A 449 2.17 46.20 -16.21
C ALA A 449 0.80 45.66 -15.75
N ASP A 450 -0.01 45.14 -16.66
CA ASP A 450 -1.32 44.55 -16.38
C ASP A 450 -1.24 43.02 -16.29
N GLY A 451 -0.03 42.42 -16.35
CA GLY A 451 0.19 40.98 -16.31
C GLY A 451 -0.16 40.27 -17.63
N ILE A 452 -0.16 40.99 -18.76
CA ILE A 452 -0.44 40.39 -20.07
C ILE A 452 0.88 40.01 -20.75
N PRO A 453 1.04 38.78 -21.30
CA PRO A 453 2.27 38.35 -21.96
C PRO A 453 2.63 39.26 -23.14
N ALA A 454 3.86 39.76 -23.16
CA ALA A 454 4.36 40.62 -24.23
C ALA A 454 4.36 39.93 -25.60
N ARG A 455 4.45 38.59 -25.59
CA ARG A 455 4.39 37.72 -26.78
C ARG A 455 3.03 37.05 -26.97
N ALA A 456 1.96 37.55 -26.35
CA ALA A 456 0.64 36.94 -26.45
C ALA A 456 0.23 36.70 -27.92
N ASN A 457 -0.13 35.45 -28.22
CA ASN A 457 -0.47 34.93 -29.55
C ASN A 457 0.68 34.74 -30.55
N GLU A 458 1.94 34.98 -30.19
CA GLU A 458 3.08 34.62 -31.03
C GLU A 458 3.16 33.09 -31.16
N ASP A 459 3.21 32.58 -32.40
CA ASP A 459 3.30 31.16 -32.73
C ASP A 459 4.73 30.80 -33.16
N ASN A 460 5.08 29.51 -33.11
CA ASN A 460 6.40 28.96 -33.41
C ASN A 460 7.52 29.47 -32.48
N ILE A 461 7.21 29.71 -31.20
CA ILE A 461 8.22 29.94 -30.17
C ILE A 461 8.76 28.59 -29.69
N THR A 462 10.08 28.42 -29.75
CA THR A 462 10.76 27.20 -29.32
C THR A 462 11.46 27.40 -27.98
N ILE A 463 11.19 26.52 -27.02
CA ILE A 463 11.89 26.44 -25.72
C ILE A 463 12.51 25.06 -25.55
N GLU A 464 13.45 24.93 -24.63
CA GLU A 464 13.97 23.63 -24.18
C GLU A 464 14.18 23.66 -22.66
N GLY A 465 13.67 22.65 -21.96
CA GLY A 465 13.81 22.57 -20.50
C GLY A 465 13.55 21.17 -19.94
N ILE A 466 13.65 21.05 -18.63
CA ILE A 466 13.37 19.82 -17.88
C ILE A 466 11.92 19.79 -17.43
N VAL A 467 11.23 18.68 -17.67
CA VAL A 467 9.88 18.42 -17.18
C VAL A 467 9.91 18.31 -15.65
N LEU A 468 9.25 19.23 -14.98
CA LEU A 468 9.10 19.24 -13.52
C LEU A 468 7.92 18.38 -13.07
N VAL A 469 6.86 18.38 -13.88
CA VAL A 469 5.60 17.66 -13.64
C VAL A 469 4.95 17.28 -14.96
N GLU A 470 4.62 16.00 -15.09
CA GLU A 470 3.88 15.40 -16.19
C GLU A 470 2.37 15.67 -16.12
N LYS A 471 1.69 15.55 -17.26
CA LYS A 471 0.23 15.69 -17.35
C LYS A 471 -0.47 14.69 -16.40
N GLY A 472 -1.57 15.13 -15.81
CA GLY A 472 -2.37 14.27 -14.92
C GLY A 472 -2.02 14.40 -13.44
N VAL A 473 -0.94 15.10 -13.08
CA VAL A 473 -0.56 15.31 -11.68
C VAL A 473 -1.19 16.57 -11.10
N LEU A 474 -1.11 17.71 -11.81
CA LEU A 474 -1.66 19.00 -11.35
C LEU A 474 -3.00 19.36 -11.98
N ASP A 475 -3.55 18.52 -12.85
CA ASP A 475 -4.88 18.66 -13.43
C ASP A 475 -5.35 17.37 -14.13
N ALA A 476 -6.51 17.45 -14.79
CA ALA A 476 -7.07 16.36 -15.59
C ALA A 476 -6.40 16.20 -16.97
N ASN A 477 -5.08 15.93 -17.00
CA ASN A 477 -4.28 15.61 -18.18
C ASN A 477 -4.14 16.73 -19.23
N ARG A 478 -4.03 18.00 -18.78
CA ARG A 478 -3.96 19.17 -19.67
C ARG A 478 -2.66 19.95 -19.57
N THR A 479 -1.97 19.90 -18.44
CA THR A 479 -0.79 20.73 -18.18
C THR A 479 0.45 19.91 -17.89
N THR A 480 1.59 20.30 -18.44
CA THR A 480 2.93 19.81 -18.08
C THR A 480 3.82 21.02 -17.81
N TYR A 481 4.57 21.03 -16.72
CA TYR A 481 5.47 22.15 -16.39
C TYR A 481 6.90 21.83 -16.81
N VAL A 482 7.53 22.78 -17.50
CA VAL A 482 8.91 22.68 -17.99
C VAL A 482 9.71 23.86 -17.50
N GLN A 483 10.95 23.62 -17.08
CA GLN A 483 11.85 24.66 -16.58
C GLN A 483 13.24 24.56 -17.21
N ASP A 484 13.77 25.71 -17.60
CA ASP A 484 15.17 25.89 -17.98
C ASP A 484 15.96 26.64 -16.87
N ASP A 485 17.18 27.06 -17.15
CA ASP A 485 18.01 27.78 -16.17
C ASP A 485 17.47 29.19 -15.86
N THR A 486 16.58 29.72 -16.70
CA THR A 486 16.05 31.08 -16.63
C THR A 486 14.69 31.16 -15.96
N GLY A 487 13.77 30.24 -16.25
CA GLY A 487 12.39 30.28 -15.78
C GLY A 487 11.63 28.98 -16.06
N GLY A 488 10.36 28.94 -15.65
CA GLY A 488 9.48 27.80 -15.86
C GLY A 488 8.23 28.24 -16.61
N ILE A 489 7.57 27.31 -17.31
CA ILE A 489 6.38 27.62 -18.10
C ILE A 489 5.44 26.42 -18.16
N ALA A 490 4.14 26.71 -18.15
CA ALA A 490 3.10 25.72 -18.33
C ALA A 490 2.92 25.38 -19.82
N LEU A 491 3.02 24.09 -20.15
CA LEU A 491 2.58 23.58 -21.45
C LEU A 491 1.12 23.15 -21.33
N TYR A 492 0.22 23.81 -22.06
CA TYR A 492 -1.21 23.55 -21.96
C TYR A 492 -1.82 23.04 -23.27
N ALA A 493 -2.56 21.94 -23.20
CA ALA A 493 -3.36 21.45 -24.33
C ALA A 493 -4.71 20.88 -23.86
N SER A 494 -5.62 20.68 -24.83
CA SER A 494 -6.86 19.93 -24.60
C SER A 494 -6.55 18.57 -23.97
N ALA A 495 -7.43 18.09 -23.08
CA ALA A 495 -7.18 16.88 -22.29
C ALA A 495 -6.73 15.69 -23.16
N GLY A 496 -5.60 15.09 -22.81
CA GLY A 496 -5.01 13.96 -23.53
C GLY A 496 -4.23 14.32 -24.80
N SER A 497 -4.13 15.60 -25.17
CA SER A 497 -3.39 16.05 -26.38
C SER A 497 -1.91 16.32 -26.13
N LEU A 498 -1.49 16.44 -24.87
CA LEU A 498 -0.07 16.46 -24.50
C LEU A 498 0.56 15.08 -24.70
N PRO A 499 1.73 14.95 -25.35
CA PRO A 499 2.49 13.71 -25.37
C PRO A 499 2.82 13.19 -23.96
N ASP A 500 3.01 11.88 -23.83
CA ASP A 500 3.48 11.30 -22.58
C ASP A 500 4.97 11.65 -22.39
N VAL A 501 5.27 12.26 -21.24
CA VAL A 501 6.62 12.62 -20.80
C VAL A 501 6.76 12.25 -19.33
N ALA A 502 7.99 11.95 -18.90
CA ALA A 502 8.29 11.70 -17.49
C ALA A 502 8.95 12.91 -16.85
N ARG A 503 8.75 13.08 -15.53
CA ARG A 503 9.54 13.99 -14.72
C ARG A 503 11.04 13.72 -14.91
N GLY A 504 11.81 14.77 -15.19
CA GLY A 504 13.24 14.67 -15.53
C GLY A 504 13.54 14.49 -17.01
N ASP A 505 12.53 14.30 -17.87
CA ASP A 505 12.76 14.37 -19.32
C ASP A 505 13.14 15.80 -19.72
N ARG A 506 14.13 15.91 -20.62
CA ARG A 506 14.45 17.16 -21.30
C ARG A 506 13.61 17.19 -22.57
N VAL A 507 12.82 18.24 -22.73
CA VAL A 507 11.93 18.38 -23.87
C VAL A 507 12.24 19.65 -24.64
N ARG A 508 12.11 19.60 -25.96
CA ARG A 508 12.09 20.77 -26.83
C ARG A 508 10.66 20.97 -27.31
N VAL A 509 10.14 22.17 -27.12
CA VAL A 509 8.73 22.49 -27.38
C VAL A 509 8.64 23.71 -28.28
N THR A 510 7.91 23.61 -29.39
CA THR A 510 7.64 24.69 -30.33
C THR A 510 6.15 24.97 -30.39
N GLY A 511 5.69 26.04 -29.75
CA GLY A 511 4.26 26.30 -29.57
C GLY A 511 3.88 27.77 -29.73
N LYS A 512 2.61 28.04 -29.39
CA LYS A 512 2.02 29.37 -29.38
C LYS A 512 1.86 29.87 -27.95
N VAL A 513 2.35 31.09 -27.69
CA VAL A 513 2.17 31.76 -26.39
C VAL A 513 0.68 32.06 -26.17
N ALA A 514 0.15 31.49 -25.11
CA ALA A 514 -1.22 31.61 -24.64
C ALA A 514 -1.24 32.24 -23.24
N PHE A 515 -2.45 32.57 -22.79
CA PHE A 515 -2.67 33.28 -21.54
C PHE A 515 -4.00 32.85 -20.92
N TYR A 516 -3.98 32.48 -19.64
CA TYR A 516 -5.17 32.04 -18.93
C TYR A 516 -5.17 32.51 -17.47
N ASN A 517 -6.05 33.47 -17.16
CA ASN A 517 -6.23 34.00 -15.79
C ASN A 517 -4.90 34.37 -15.11
N GLY A 518 -4.07 35.15 -15.81
CA GLY A 518 -2.75 35.56 -15.33
C GLY A 518 -1.62 34.62 -15.75
N LEU A 519 -1.87 33.32 -15.88
CA LEU A 519 -0.84 32.35 -16.23
C LEU A 519 -0.41 32.48 -17.69
N THR A 520 0.89 32.62 -17.95
CA THR A 520 1.49 32.48 -19.27
C THR A 520 1.70 31.01 -19.61
N GLU A 521 1.20 30.61 -20.78
CA GLU A 521 1.22 29.20 -21.21
C GLU A 521 1.86 29.07 -22.60
N LEU A 522 2.41 27.90 -22.90
CA LEU A 522 2.77 27.50 -24.25
C LEU A 522 1.81 26.39 -24.71
N SER A 523 0.99 26.71 -25.70
CA SER A 523 -0.01 25.80 -26.26
C SER A 523 0.48 25.15 -27.57
N PRO A 524 -0.08 23.99 -27.97
CA PRO A 524 0.09 23.47 -29.32
C PRO A 524 -0.34 24.54 -30.33
N GLY A 525 0.63 25.04 -31.09
CA GLY A 525 0.40 26.01 -32.16
C GLY A 525 -0.19 25.34 -33.40
N SER A 526 0.22 25.82 -34.57
CA SER A 526 -0.12 25.18 -35.85
C SER A 526 0.62 23.84 -36.11
N ASN A 527 1.59 23.48 -35.26
CA ASN A 527 2.42 22.28 -35.40
C ASN A 527 1.84 21.08 -34.61
N PRO A 528 1.45 19.96 -35.28
CA PRO A 528 0.97 18.76 -34.58
C PRO A 528 2.06 18.01 -33.81
N ASN A 529 3.34 18.26 -34.13
CA ASN A 529 4.52 17.66 -33.48
C ASN A 529 5.29 18.73 -32.69
N TYR A 530 4.58 19.46 -31.84
CA TYR A 530 5.10 20.61 -31.10
C TYR A 530 6.04 20.24 -29.94
N LEU A 531 6.14 18.97 -29.52
CA LEU A 531 7.01 18.54 -28.43
C LEU A 531 7.84 17.33 -28.85
N THR A 532 9.14 17.39 -28.60
CA THR A 532 10.09 16.27 -28.76
C THR A 532 10.85 16.05 -27.46
N ILE A 533 11.11 14.77 -27.13
CA ILE A 533 11.95 14.42 -25.98
C ILE A 533 13.41 14.37 -26.46
N VAL A 534 14.25 15.22 -25.89
CA VAL A 534 15.68 15.34 -26.20
C VAL A 534 16.49 14.30 -25.43
N SER A 535 16.18 14.10 -24.14
CA SER A 535 16.82 13.08 -23.29
C SER A 535 15.92 12.71 -22.12
N HIS A 536 16.09 11.50 -21.59
CA HIS A 536 15.33 11.00 -20.44
C HIS A 536 16.13 11.04 -19.14
N GLY A 537 15.43 11.11 -18.00
CA GLY A 537 16.00 10.85 -16.66
C GLY A 537 17.08 11.83 -16.21
N ASN A 538 17.01 13.09 -16.65
CA ASN A 538 17.91 14.14 -16.20
C ASN A 538 17.59 14.53 -14.75
N PRO A 539 18.58 15.03 -13.98
CA PRO A 539 18.33 15.57 -12.66
C PRO A 539 17.37 16.77 -12.75
N LEU A 540 16.48 16.89 -11.77
CA LEU A 540 15.59 18.04 -11.67
C LEU A 540 16.39 19.30 -11.33
N PRO A 541 16.00 20.47 -11.87
CA PRO A 541 16.49 21.75 -11.38
C PRO A 541 16.28 21.84 -9.86
N PRO A 542 17.26 22.37 -9.10
CA PRO A 542 17.07 22.59 -7.68
C PRO A 542 15.91 23.58 -7.45
N ALA A 543 15.13 23.35 -6.40
CA ALA A 543 14.09 24.28 -6.00
C ALA A 543 14.72 25.62 -5.57
N ARG A 544 14.09 26.74 -5.97
CA ARG A 544 14.52 28.08 -5.57
C ARG A 544 13.96 28.42 -4.18
N ASP A 545 14.84 28.65 -3.21
CA ASP A 545 14.43 29.14 -1.89
C ASP A 545 13.74 30.51 -2.03
N THR A 546 12.48 30.59 -1.61
CA THR A 546 11.62 31.75 -1.86
C THR A 546 10.88 32.13 -0.58
N ALA A 547 10.90 33.41 -0.20
CA ALA A 547 10.08 33.90 0.90
C ALA A 547 8.63 34.14 0.45
N LEU A 548 7.65 33.89 1.32
CA LEU A 548 6.23 34.15 0.98
C LEU A 548 5.95 35.63 0.66
N SER A 549 6.75 36.56 1.17
CA SER A 549 6.68 37.98 0.81
C SER A 549 7.03 38.28 -0.65
N GLU A 550 7.79 37.41 -1.31
CA GLU A 550 8.08 37.53 -2.73
C GLU A 550 6.87 37.12 -3.56
N LEU A 551 6.13 36.09 -3.13
CA LEU A 551 4.93 35.59 -3.80
C LEU A 551 3.69 36.47 -3.60
N THR A 552 3.72 37.43 -2.67
CA THR A 552 2.68 38.46 -2.51
C THR A 552 2.98 39.74 -3.31
N SER A 553 4.14 39.81 -4.00
CA SER A 553 4.57 40.96 -4.79
C SER A 553 4.66 40.60 -6.27
N PHE A 554 3.83 41.22 -7.12
CA PHE A 554 3.84 41.00 -8.57
C PHE A 554 5.26 41.00 -9.18
N ALA A 555 6.05 42.02 -8.88
CA ALA A 555 7.38 42.17 -9.46
C ALA A 555 8.39 41.07 -9.07
N ALA A 556 8.17 40.40 -7.93
CA ALA A 556 9.03 39.32 -7.46
C ALA A 556 8.45 37.93 -7.77
N ALA A 557 7.13 37.79 -7.76
CA ALA A 557 6.42 36.54 -8.03
C ALA A 557 6.37 36.19 -9.53
N GLU A 558 6.21 37.19 -10.39
CA GLU A 558 6.05 36.97 -11.84
C GLU A 558 7.22 36.19 -12.47
N PRO A 559 8.50 36.52 -12.21
CA PRO A 559 9.63 35.74 -12.75
C PRO A 559 9.77 34.32 -12.17
N LEU A 560 8.96 33.97 -11.17
CA LEU A 560 8.91 32.65 -10.57
C LEU A 560 7.76 31.80 -11.13
N GLU A 561 6.85 32.37 -11.92
CA GLU A 561 5.76 31.62 -12.56
C GLU A 561 6.30 30.38 -13.30
N GLY A 562 5.63 29.24 -13.10
CA GLY A 562 6.02 27.95 -13.66
C GLY A 562 7.29 27.32 -13.08
N THR A 563 8.03 28.01 -12.20
CA THR A 563 9.29 27.50 -11.62
C THR A 563 9.06 26.66 -10.36
N LEU A 564 10.00 25.76 -10.09
CA LEU A 564 10.07 25.01 -8.84
C LEU A 564 10.66 25.87 -7.72
N VAL A 565 9.88 26.10 -6.66
CA VAL A 565 10.29 26.84 -5.46
C VAL A 565 10.23 25.97 -4.22
N GLN A 566 10.98 26.37 -3.19
CA GLN A 566 10.81 25.88 -1.83
C GLN A 566 10.49 27.08 -0.92
N VAL A 567 9.41 26.96 -0.14
CA VAL A 567 9.00 27.98 0.83
C VAL A 567 8.91 27.38 2.23
N GLU A 568 9.23 28.18 3.23
CA GLU A 568 8.91 27.87 4.62
C GLU A 568 7.61 28.59 4.97
N ALA A 569 6.57 27.83 5.34
CA ALA A 569 5.26 28.40 5.57
C ALA A 569 4.51 27.74 6.72
N ARG A 570 3.77 28.55 7.47
CA ARG A 570 2.81 28.13 8.49
C ARG A 570 1.45 27.88 7.85
N VAL A 571 0.81 26.76 8.19
CA VAL A 571 -0.57 26.49 7.72
C VAL A 571 -1.57 27.30 8.53
N SER A 572 -2.29 28.22 7.87
CA SER A 572 -3.36 29.02 8.49
C SER A 572 -4.66 28.24 8.61
N SER A 573 -5.11 27.62 7.52
CA SER A 573 -6.38 26.88 7.48
C SER A 573 -6.39 25.82 6.40
N ILE A 574 -7.03 24.69 6.70
CA ILE A 574 -7.24 23.57 5.78
C ILE A 574 -8.75 23.46 5.51
N PRO A 575 -9.21 23.56 4.26
CA PRO A 575 -10.63 23.42 3.94
C PRO A 575 -11.11 21.98 4.18
N ALA A 576 -12.39 21.82 4.55
CA ALA A 576 -12.98 20.50 4.82
C ALA A 576 -13.25 19.66 3.55
N SER A 577 -13.37 20.31 2.39
CA SER A 577 -13.67 19.67 1.11
C SER A 577 -12.94 20.38 -0.04
N PRO A 578 -12.60 19.67 -1.13
CA PRO A 578 -11.98 20.28 -2.29
C PRO A 578 -12.96 21.15 -3.08
N ALA A 579 -12.43 22.08 -3.87
CA ALA A 579 -13.17 22.94 -4.79
C ALA A 579 -12.39 23.13 -6.10
N GLY A 580 -13.03 22.81 -7.24
CA GLY A 580 -12.41 22.92 -8.56
C GLY A 580 -11.28 21.91 -8.79
N GLY A 581 -11.38 20.70 -8.26
CA GLY A 581 -10.39 19.63 -8.44
C GLY A 581 -9.24 19.61 -7.42
N GLY A 582 -9.30 20.43 -6.37
CA GLY A 582 -8.24 20.52 -5.36
C GLY A 582 -8.62 21.35 -4.13
N TYR A 583 -7.75 21.35 -3.12
CA TYR A 583 -7.91 22.10 -1.88
C TYR A 583 -7.14 23.44 -1.96
N ASN A 584 -7.77 24.50 -1.47
CA ASN A 584 -7.12 25.80 -1.26
C ASN A 584 -6.70 25.91 0.21
N VAL A 585 -5.50 25.43 0.54
CA VAL A 585 -4.95 25.55 1.89
C VAL A 585 -4.32 26.94 2.02
N ASN A 586 -4.70 27.69 3.05
CA ASN A 586 -4.07 28.98 3.31
C ASN A 586 -2.76 28.76 4.07
N ILE A 587 -1.69 29.34 3.55
CA ILE A 587 -0.36 29.30 4.16
C ILE A 587 0.19 30.71 4.32
N THR A 588 0.91 30.95 5.42
CA THR A 588 1.43 32.27 5.76
C THR A 588 2.86 32.22 6.27
N ASP A 589 3.57 33.35 6.22
CA ASP A 589 4.88 33.45 6.87
C ASP A 589 4.76 33.33 8.40
N ALA A 590 5.89 33.19 9.09
CA ALA A 590 5.88 33.05 10.55
C ALA A 590 5.21 34.25 11.27
N GLY A 591 5.18 35.43 10.63
CA GLY A 591 4.57 36.65 11.16
C GLY A 591 3.07 36.81 10.87
N GLY A 592 2.50 35.97 10.00
CA GLY A 592 1.12 36.10 9.54
C GLY A 592 0.88 37.24 8.52
N GLY A 593 1.94 37.89 8.04
CA GLY A 593 1.85 39.13 7.26
C GLY A 593 1.69 38.91 5.76
N ASN A 594 2.15 37.75 5.27
CA ASN A 594 2.07 37.34 3.88
C ASN A 594 1.33 36.01 3.81
N GLU A 595 0.13 35.98 3.21
CA GLU A 595 -0.69 34.78 3.06
C GLU A 595 -0.95 34.50 1.58
N ILE A 596 -0.75 33.26 1.15
CA ILE A 596 -1.03 32.78 -0.21
C ILE A 596 -1.74 31.42 -0.16
N ILE A 597 -2.15 30.93 -1.33
CA ILE A 597 -2.77 29.61 -1.47
C ILE A 597 -1.71 28.54 -1.77
N LEU A 598 -1.69 27.50 -0.96
CA LEU A 598 -1.15 26.18 -1.33
C LEU A 598 -2.28 25.39 -2.01
N ARG A 599 -2.18 25.24 -3.33
CA ARG A 599 -3.19 24.60 -4.17
C ARG A 599 -2.88 23.11 -4.32
N VAL A 600 -3.51 22.28 -3.49
CA VAL A 600 -3.30 20.83 -3.48
C VAL A 600 -4.32 20.14 -4.37
N MET A 601 -3.90 19.65 -5.54
CA MET A 601 -4.79 19.00 -6.51
C MET A 601 -5.13 17.56 -6.09
N GLU A 602 -6.37 17.13 -6.27
CA GLU A 602 -6.82 15.77 -5.91
C GLU A 602 -6.02 14.69 -6.64
N THR A 603 -5.59 14.98 -7.86
CA THR A 603 -4.76 14.11 -8.71
C THR A 603 -3.34 13.86 -8.16
N THR A 604 -2.87 14.66 -7.20
CA THR A 604 -1.57 14.42 -6.53
C THR A 604 -1.61 13.26 -5.53
N GLY A 605 -2.81 12.82 -5.14
CA GLY A 605 -3.00 11.84 -4.07
C GLY A 605 -2.70 12.37 -2.66
N ILE A 606 -2.46 13.67 -2.52
CA ILE A 606 -2.23 14.31 -1.21
C ILE A 606 -3.59 14.59 -0.55
N SER A 607 -3.78 14.06 0.65
CA SER A 607 -4.90 14.41 1.54
C SER A 607 -4.44 15.49 2.54
N PRO A 608 -4.78 16.79 2.35
CA PRO A 608 -4.26 17.86 3.21
C PRO A 608 -4.56 17.67 4.70
N GLN A 609 -5.68 17.04 5.03
CA GLN A 609 -6.09 16.77 6.41
C GLN A 609 -5.22 15.72 7.11
N GLU A 610 -4.53 14.88 6.34
CA GLU A 610 -3.63 13.84 6.84
C GLU A 610 -2.17 14.32 6.91
N VAL A 611 -1.75 15.17 5.97
CA VAL A 611 -0.34 15.60 5.84
C VAL A 611 -0.04 16.97 6.45
N LEU A 612 -1.05 17.81 6.69
CA LEU A 612 -0.90 19.16 7.22
C LEU A 612 -1.70 19.34 8.50
N GLN A 613 -1.16 20.15 9.41
CA GLN A 613 -1.85 20.59 10.61
C GLN A 613 -1.85 22.12 10.70
N ALA A 614 -3.02 22.71 10.93
CA ALA A 614 -3.14 24.15 11.14
C ALA A 614 -2.25 24.60 12.32
N GLY A 615 -1.47 25.65 12.10
CA GLY A 615 -0.56 26.25 13.06
C GLY A 615 0.89 25.73 12.99
N LYS A 616 1.15 24.60 12.34
CA LYS A 616 2.50 24.05 12.14
C LYS A 616 3.20 24.70 10.94
N ILE A 617 4.54 24.64 10.93
CA ILE A 617 5.41 25.17 9.89
C ILE A 617 5.94 24.00 9.05
N TYR A 618 5.98 24.19 7.73
CA TYR A 618 6.44 23.20 6.78
C TYR A 618 7.43 23.83 5.80
N ASN A 619 8.39 23.03 5.35
CA ASN A 619 9.12 23.27 4.11
C ASN A 619 8.30 22.67 2.97
N ILE A 620 7.81 23.52 2.08
CA ILE A 620 6.93 23.16 0.99
C ILE A 620 7.64 23.42 -0.32
N THR A 621 7.81 22.37 -1.11
CA THR A 621 8.34 22.45 -2.47
C THR A 621 7.17 22.42 -3.45
N GLY A 622 7.20 23.21 -4.52
CA GLY A 622 6.11 23.20 -5.48
C GLY A 622 6.32 24.14 -6.65
N ILE A 623 5.40 24.05 -7.61
CA ILE A 623 5.39 24.90 -8.79
C ILE A 623 4.64 26.19 -8.47
N VAL A 624 5.21 27.35 -8.78
CA VAL A 624 4.46 28.60 -8.70
C VAL A 624 3.52 28.68 -9.90
N GLY A 625 2.25 28.95 -9.64
CA GLY A 625 1.28 29.29 -10.69
C GLY A 625 0.49 30.53 -10.31
N GLN A 626 -0.30 31.05 -11.23
CA GLN A 626 -1.17 32.20 -11.01
C GLN A 626 -2.62 31.86 -11.35
N TYR A 627 -3.56 32.43 -10.59
CA TYR A 627 -4.98 32.41 -10.95
C TYR A 627 -5.61 33.75 -10.55
N ASP A 628 -5.55 34.70 -11.46
CA ASP A 628 -6.24 35.98 -11.39
C ASP A 628 -7.17 36.12 -12.59
N SER A 629 -8.49 36.21 -12.36
CA SER A 629 -9.45 36.27 -13.47
C SER A 629 -9.74 37.70 -13.93
N SER A 630 -9.12 38.71 -13.30
CA SER A 630 -9.44 40.11 -13.49
C SER A 630 -8.18 40.94 -13.77
N SER A 631 -8.17 41.69 -14.87
CA SER A 631 -7.09 42.66 -15.14
C SER A 631 -7.13 43.83 -14.13
N PRO A 632 -5.97 44.31 -13.61
CA PRO A 632 -4.62 43.82 -13.90
C PRO A 632 -4.30 42.49 -13.20
N TYR A 633 -3.75 41.54 -13.95
CA TYR A 633 -3.44 40.16 -13.54
C TYR A 633 -2.16 40.09 -12.72
N THR A 634 -2.17 40.77 -11.58
CA THR A 634 -0.96 41.07 -10.81
C THR A 634 -0.97 40.43 -9.42
N SER A 635 -1.93 39.52 -9.18
CA SER A 635 -2.18 38.89 -7.89
C SER A 635 -2.49 37.39 -8.06
N GLY A 636 -2.90 36.71 -6.99
CA GLY A 636 -3.40 35.34 -7.10
C GLY A 636 -2.33 34.26 -7.34
N TYR A 637 -1.06 34.53 -7.01
CA TYR A 637 0.01 33.51 -7.04
C TYR A 637 -0.23 32.42 -6.00
N GLN A 638 0.11 31.19 -6.39
CA GLN A 638 -0.16 29.96 -5.64
C GLN A 638 1.02 29.00 -5.77
N ILE A 639 1.12 28.05 -4.84
CA ILE A 639 2.10 26.96 -4.93
C ILE A 639 1.36 25.64 -5.14
N PHE A 640 1.82 24.85 -6.11
CA PHE A 640 1.30 23.51 -6.42
C PHE A 640 2.33 22.45 -6.00
N PRO A 641 2.13 21.74 -4.87
CA PRO A 641 2.95 20.58 -4.54
C PRO A 641 2.66 19.45 -5.53
N ARG A 642 3.67 18.65 -5.84
CA ARG A 642 3.61 17.62 -6.89
C ARG A 642 3.38 16.23 -6.31
N ALA A 643 3.75 16.02 -5.05
CA ALA A 643 3.56 14.78 -4.30
C ALA A 643 3.66 15.06 -2.78
N ALA A 644 3.24 14.11 -1.94
CA ALA A 644 3.33 14.25 -0.48
C ALA A 644 4.77 14.51 0.00
N ALA A 645 5.77 13.97 -0.70
CA ALA A 645 7.19 14.20 -0.40
C ALA A 645 7.66 15.65 -0.59
N ASP A 646 6.86 16.49 -1.27
CA ASP A 646 7.15 17.92 -1.39
C ASP A 646 6.77 18.71 -0.12
N ILE A 647 6.12 18.08 0.87
CA ILE A 647 5.69 18.70 2.13
C ILE A 647 6.43 18.03 3.28
N ALA A 648 7.29 18.78 3.97
CA ALA A 648 8.02 18.30 5.14
C ALA A 648 7.73 19.19 6.35
N GLU A 649 7.22 18.62 7.45
CA GLU A 649 7.06 19.36 8.70
C GLU A 649 8.42 19.85 9.18
N LYS A 650 8.50 21.14 9.51
CA LYS A 650 9.67 21.71 10.14
C LYS A 650 9.50 21.50 11.64
N GLU A 651 10.27 20.55 12.17
CA GLU A 651 10.37 20.32 13.62
C GLU A 651 10.63 21.66 14.32
N ALA A 652 9.87 21.94 15.37
CA ALA A 652 10.16 23.07 16.23
C ALA A 652 11.58 22.86 16.77
N ALA A 653 12.45 23.87 16.65
CA ALA A 653 13.69 23.86 17.41
C ALA A 653 13.30 23.59 18.88
N PRO A 654 13.93 22.61 19.56
CA PRO A 654 13.62 22.35 20.96
C PRO A 654 13.72 23.69 21.68
N ASP A 655 12.65 24.04 22.38
CA ASP A 655 12.56 25.27 23.16
C ASP A 655 13.83 25.34 24.01
N GLU A 656 14.79 26.19 23.62
CA GLU A 656 15.97 26.43 24.44
C GLU A 656 15.43 27.14 25.68
N SER A 657 15.03 26.32 26.65
CA SER A 657 14.69 26.76 27.99
C SER A 657 15.77 27.76 28.38
N PRO A 658 15.41 29.00 28.77
CA PRO A 658 16.42 29.99 29.11
C PRO A 658 17.37 29.37 30.13
N VAL A 659 18.66 29.36 29.82
CA VAL A 659 19.68 28.86 30.75
C VAL A 659 19.60 29.71 32.00
N VAL A 660 18.97 29.16 33.05
CA VAL A 660 18.92 29.79 34.37
C VAL A 660 20.30 29.60 34.99
N TYR A 661 21.14 30.63 34.92
CA TYR A 661 22.34 30.68 35.74
C TYR A 661 21.95 30.92 37.20
N ASN A 662 21.94 29.86 38.02
CA ASN A 662 21.98 30.01 39.47
C ASN A 662 23.39 30.46 39.87
N ALA A 663 23.63 31.77 39.89
CA ALA A 663 24.83 32.31 40.50
C ALA A 663 24.78 32.04 42.01
N HIS A 664 25.70 31.24 42.54
CA HIS A 664 26.03 31.22 43.96
C HIS A 664 27.21 32.18 44.18
N PRO A 665 26.98 33.45 44.54
CA PRO A 665 28.08 34.33 44.84
C PRO A 665 28.73 33.88 46.16
N ALA A 666 29.97 33.40 46.07
CA ALA A 666 30.75 32.98 47.24
C ALA A 666 31.11 34.14 48.18
N ASN A 667 30.89 35.41 47.79
CA ASN A 667 31.17 36.59 48.62
C ASN A 667 30.28 37.77 48.20
N MET A 668 29.11 37.93 48.81
CA MET A 668 28.40 39.22 48.81
C MET A 668 28.62 39.91 50.16
N ALA A 669 29.41 40.99 50.16
CA ALA A 669 29.45 41.93 51.27
C ALA A 669 28.30 42.94 51.11
N PHE A 670 27.35 42.93 52.04
CA PHE A 670 26.27 43.93 52.07
C PHE A 670 26.76 45.18 52.78
N THR A 671 27.04 46.26 52.04
CA THR A 671 26.98 47.61 52.59
C THR A 671 25.57 48.14 52.45
N TYR A 672 24.85 48.20 53.58
CA TYR A 672 23.53 48.82 53.66
C TYR A 672 23.67 50.34 53.50
N ASN A 673 23.38 50.85 52.31
CA ASN A 673 23.02 52.25 52.11
C ASN A 673 21.75 52.30 51.25
N ARG A 674 20.78 53.09 51.70
CA ARG A 674 19.44 53.18 51.13
C ARG A 674 19.51 53.60 49.65
N ALA A 675 18.85 52.77 48.83
CA ALA A 675 18.72 52.82 47.37
C ALA A 675 19.97 52.44 46.58
N PRO A 676 19.92 51.29 45.90
CA PRO A 676 20.32 51.29 44.49
C PRO A 676 19.36 50.51 43.59
N GLU A 677 19.14 51.07 42.41
CA GLU A 677 18.65 50.39 41.21
C GLU A 677 19.54 49.17 40.92
N THR A 678 18.93 48.00 40.74
CA THR A 678 19.62 46.84 40.17
C THR A 678 19.54 46.92 38.66
N SER A 679 20.56 47.46 38.00
CA SER A 679 20.84 47.19 36.59
C SER A 679 21.95 46.13 36.51
N ALA A 680 21.71 45.02 35.81
CA ALA A 680 22.73 44.05 35.44
C ALA A 680 22.97 44.12 33.93
N SER A 681 24.21 44.29 33.51
CA SER A 681 24.66 44.13 32.11
C SER A 681 25.56 42.89 32.02
N PHE A 682 25.32 42.04 31.03
CA PHE A 682 26.18 40.88 30.75
C PHE A 682 27.04 41.18 29.53
N GLU A 683 28.37 41.07 29.66
CA GLU A 683 29.28 40.97 28.51
C GLU A 683 29.58 39.49 28.23
N LYS A 684 29.54 39.12 26.95
CA LYS A 684 29.75 37.74 26.47
C LYS A 684 31.22 37.36 26.59
N GLY A 685 31.59 36.66 27.67
CA GLY A 685 32.87 35.97 27.83
C GLY A 685 32.76 34.53 27.36
N GLY A 686 33.48 34.18 26.28
CA GLY A 686 33.56 32.80 25.81
C GLY A 686 34.48 31.94 26.68
N ALA A 687 33.98 30.79 27.13
CA ALA A 687 34.71 29.52 27.20
C ALA A 687 33.85 28.40 27.83
N ASP A 688 33.85 27.28 27.12
CA ASP A 688 33.75 25.88 27.53
C ASP A 688 32.43 25.28 28.03
N ILE A 689 31.87 24.53 27.07
CA ILE A 689 30.93 23.43 27.13
C ILE A 689 31.63 22.23 27.79
N ASN A 690 30.95 21.52 28.69
CA ASN A 690 31.24 20.10 28.92
C ASN A 690 29.94 19.35 29.24
N PRO A 691 29.46 18.43 28.38
CA PRO A 691 28.29 17.62 28.66
C PRO A 691 28.67 16.37 29.46
N LEU A 692 27.65 15.76 30.09
CA LEU A 692 27.59 14.46 30.76
C LEU A 692 27.59 14.48 32.30
N SER A 693 26.37 14.38 32.86
CA SER A 693 26.00 13.31 33.81
C SER A 693 24.54 12.94 33.60
#